data_AF-A0A9P8A9N5-F1
#
_entry.id   AF-A0A9P8A9N5-F1
#
_cell.length_a   1.000
_cell.length_b   1.000
_cell.length_c   1.000
_cell.angle_alpha   90.00
_cell.angle_beta   90.00
_cell.angle_gamma   90.00
#
_symmetry.space_group_name_H-M   'P 1'
#
loop_
_entity.id
_entity.type
_entity.pdbx_description
1 polymer ?
#
loop_
_entity_poly.entity_id
_entity_poly.type
_entity_poly.pdbx_seq_one_letter_code
_entity_poly.pdbx_strand_id
1 'polypeptide(L)'
;MAFIRTPISTHVRHTRLWKSSPRCLVLTLAAAFFILNSLFYYAIPSRHVADNSVLPPGPTSTSPTLRDQTWTGTSPTHSYQSNPDWFADWIRWRGIDPGYADTAANTQKIDIVYTWVNGSDPALQSLREEYQRTSPLFAQDGVGDEKTIAAATAKRFRDMDELQYSVRSVADYASDMFRHVYILTTEVEEGRGQVPNWLDLTGNIIRPVLHRTIFENSSHLPSFNSLAIESQIHHLPGVTDVFVYMNDDVFFGTTFLPSDIWTALYGFVFHMEGGLRVPPVIRPTEKNPLSVGEWSSLQYSNFLLSQRFGPRYRAYIAHVPHVLSVSMLKEIQNLWPQDMESTASHRFRGEGDAKDIHVSFFMAHYVMERLRETQLESYWVHRLDVNHDGILDWKEREKLILLIQSWNSNQQQEVRLRQRHSRPTMIAGYDGVFKRVGVPWSGSTVYRLAGMDGYPFMIKDADTSKTIPLVPSLNEKGEQQQPQIPYMRYEQPQTRTCQLDLAFCLGNEFVDPKQPAMTRNEIQKVFQRLAFEEFHCGDCLLEILTQHPDAGVSAWMPQNEHSEAFQDVTQKVSRYNYVLGTSDYSFMALQGVEAAQKNLGKLLEAREKKAFFCINDDFPDNEELQTKMPITLTTIAMSGLPAILKATEEDIKLLLSAQSHLGTKNCDVHMEPYVWKRRADGVHIINIGKTWEKIVLAARIIVAIENPADICVISARPYGQRAALKFASHTGAQAIAGRFTPGTFTNYITRAFKEPRLIIVTDPLTDHQAIKEASYVNIPVIAFADTESPLRYVDVAIPTNNRSKHSIGLAYWLLAREVLRLRGTISRSAPWDIMVDMFFYRDPEEKAEEEAAAAAAEKAVEGTWAPGEAAPTEWTGDVAPVPAAAGDWADSTAATADWSVETTAQDSWSA
;
A
#
# COMPACT_ATOMS: atom_id res chain seq x y z
N MET A 1 -47.52 -10.57 16.62
CA MET A 1 -47.76 -10.83 18.06
C MET A 1 -47.02 -9.76 18.85
N ALA A 2 -47.72 -8.71 19.29
CA ALA A 2 -47.18 -7.76 20.27
C ALA A 2 -47.98 -7.95 21.56
N PHE A 3 -47.31 -8.41 22.60
CA PHE A 3 -47.85 -8.44 23.96
C PHE A 3 -47.84 -7.02 24.51
N ILE A 4 -48.96 -6.58 25.09
CA ILE A 4 -49.02 -5.99 26.43
C ILE A 4 -50.48 -6.11 26.88
N ARG A 5 -50.71 -6.92 27.92
CA ARG A 5 -51.87 -6.86 28.80
C ARG A 5 -51.42 -7.24 30.21
N THR A 6 -51.84 -6.41 31.16
CA THR A 6 -51.99 -6.71 32.59
C THR A 6 -53.33 -6.05 33.04
N PRO A 7 -53.94 -6.42 34.20
CA PRO A 7 -55.00 -7.43 34.16
C PRO A 7 -56.25 -7.12 35.02
N ILE A 8 -57.25 -8.02 34.88
CA ILE A 8 -58.32 -8.40 35.84
C ILE A 8 -59.39 -7.37 36.25
N SER A 9 -60.65 -7.65 35.87
CA SER A 9 -61.74 -7.88 36.84
C SER A 9 -62.97 -8.50 36.15
N THR A 10 -63.55 -9.50 36.82
CA THR A 10 -64.67 -10.36 36.41
C THR A 10 -66.03 -9.74 36.72
N HIS A 11 -67.03 -9.88 35.85
CA HIS A 11 -68.41 -10.16 36.28
C HIS A 11 -69.29 -10.80 35.19
N VAL A 12 -70.08 -11.75 35.64
CA VAL A 12 -70.98 -12.68 34.95
C VAL A 12 -72.35 -12.05 34.67
N ARG A 13 -72.99 -12.35 33.52
CA ARG A 13 -74.37 -12.91 33.40
C ARG A 13 -74.90 -13.00 31.95
N HIS A 14 -75.25 -14.25 31.57
CA HIS A 14 -76.40 -14.77 30.80
C HIS A 14 -77.35 -13.78 30.10
N THR A 15 -78.01 -14.04 28.95
CA THR A 15 -78.17 -15.13 27.96
C THR A 15 -79.12 -14.57 26.89
N ARG A 16 -79.02 -14.99 25.62
CA ARG A 16 -80.10 -15.68 24.89
C ARG A 16 -79.76 -15.87 23.41
N LEU A 17 -79.82 -17.14 23.03
CA LEU A 17 -79.68 -17.70 21.69
C LEU A 17 -80.81 -17.24 20.76
N TRP A 18 -80.47 -16.82 19.54
CA TRP A 18 -81.35 -16.96 18.38
C TRP A 18 -80.76 -18.01 17.44
N LYS A 19 -81.49 -19.13 17.31
CA LYS A 19 -81.26 -20.20 16.36
C LYS A 19 -81.48 -19.67 14.94
N SER A 20 -80.47 -19.75 14.08
CA SER A 20 -80.67 -19.74 12.62
C SER A 20 -79.95 -20.93 12.01
N SER A 21 -80.58 -21.52 10.99
CA SER A 21 -80.28 -22.85 10.42
C SER A 21 -78.86 -22.97 9.82
N PRO A 22 -78.31 -24.20 9.70
CA PRO A 22 -76.98 -24.42 9.09
C PRO A 22 -76.91 -23.98 7.61
N ARG A 23 -78.04 -23.75 6.94
CA ARG A 23 -78.08 -23.18 5.58
C ARG A 23 -77.85 -21.67 5.56
N CYS A 24 -78.21 -20.93 6.62
CA CYS A 24 -77.87 -19.51 6.73
C CYS A 24 -76.39 -19.30 7.04
N LEU A 25 -75.76 -20.16 7.85
CA LEU A 25 -74.35 -20.01 8.23
C LEU A 25 -73.39 -20.28 7.05
N VAL A 26 -73.77 -21.20 6.15
CA VAL A 26 -73.00 -21.49 4.93
C VAL A 26 -73.15 -20.38 3.89
N LEU A 27 -74.35 -19.78 3.78
CA LEU A 27 -74.59 -18.62 2.90
C LEU A 27 -73.92 -17.34 3.41
N THR A 28 -73.87 -17.12 4.73
CA THR A 28 -73.17 -15.95 5.30
C THR A 28 -71.65 -16.10 5.26
N LEU A 29 -71.10 -17.31 5.41
CA LEU A 29 -69.66 -17.56 5.24
C LEU A 29 -69.23 -17.50 3.76
N ALA A 30 -70.05 -17.99 2.83
CA ALA A 30 -69.79 -17.83 1.40
C ALA A 30 -69.90 -16.36 0.96
N ALA A 31 -70.91 -15.62 1.42
CA ALA A 31 -71.03 -14.19 1.15
C ALA A 31 -69.87 -13.38 1.77
N ALA A 32 -69.41 -13.71 2.98
CA ALA A 32 -68.24 -13.08 3.58
C ALA A 32 -66.95 -13.39 2.79
N PHE A 33 -66.79 -14.61 2.25
CA PHE A 33 -65.65 -14.99 1.42
C PHE A 33 -65.64 -14.26 0.07
N PHE A 34 -66.80 -14.06 -0.57
CA PHE A 34 -66.92 -13.29 -1.81
C PHE A 34 -66.77 -11.78 -1.57
N ILE A 35 -67.28 -11.25 -0.46
CA ILE A 35 -67.14 -9.83 -0.11
C ILE A 35 -65.67 -9.50 0.23
N LEU A 36 -64.97 -10.35 0.99
CA LEU A 36 -63.53 -10.16 1.27
C LEU A 36 -62.68 -10.23 -0.01
N ASN A 37 -62.98 -11.17 -0.92
CA ASN A 37 -62.28 -11.25 -2.21
C ASN A 37 -62.60 -10.06 -3.12
N SER A 38 -63.85 -9.57 -3.13
CA SER A 38 -64.24 -8.41 -3.95
C SER A 38 -63.65 -7.08 -3.45
N LEU A 39 -63.46 -6.93 -2.13
CA LEU A 39 -62.80 -5.75 -1.54
C LEU A 39 -61.29 -5.74 -1.81
N PHE A 40 -60.66 -6.92 -1.94
CA PHE A 40 -59.28 -7.03 -2.41
C PHE A 40 -59.13 -6.79 -3.93
N TYR A 41 -60.19 -7.02 -4.73
CA TYR A 41 -60.11 -6.93 -6.19
C TYR A 41 -60.48 -5.55 -6.77
N TYR A 42 -61.18 -4.67 -6.03
CA TYR A 42 -61.71 -3.41 -6.57
C TYR A 42 -61.44 -2.12 -5.77
N ALA A 43 -60.56 -2.14 -4.78
CA ALA A 43 -60.15 -0.92 -4.07
C ALA A 43 -58.72 -0.47 -4.45
N ILE A 44 -58.68 0.54 -5.31
CA ILE A 44 -57.85 1.76 -5.23
C ILE A 44 -56.61 1.84 -6.14
N PRO A 45 -56.36 3.05 -6.72
CA PRO A 45 -55.78 3.26 -8.04
C PRO A 45 -54.39 3.93 -8.02
N SER A 46 -53.79 3.91 -9.23
CA SER A 46 -52.67 4.69 -9.74
C SER A 46 -52.25 5.97 -8.99
N ARG A 47 -51.01 5.98 -8.48
CA ARG A 47 -50.09 7.13 -8.53
C ARG A 47 -48.63 6.69 -8.39
N HIS A 48 -47.87 6.97 -9.44
CA HIS A 48 -46.42 7.01 -9.63
C HIS A 48 -45.49 6.27 -8.65
N VAL A 49 -44.97 5.13 -9.11
CA VAL A 49 -43.65 4.61 -8.74
C VAL A 49 -42.87 4.41 -10.04
N ALA A 50 -41.65 4.92 -10.07
CA ALA A 50 -40.81 5.06 -11.25
C ALA A 50 -40.34 3.71 -11.81
N ASP A 51 -40.45 3.58 -13.14
CA ASP A 51 -39.79 2.57 -13.94
C ASP A 51 -38.27 2.65 -13.78
N ASN A 52 -37.64 1.53 -13.41
CA ASN A 52 -36.27 1.17 -13.78
C ASN A 52 -35.98 -0.25 -13.27
N SER A 53 -36.36 -1.26 -14.04
CA SER A 53 -35.68 -2.57 -14.01
C SER A 53 -35.91 -3.35 -15.30
N VAL A 54 -34.82 -3.98 -15.72
CA VAL A 54 -34.56 -4.60 -17.01
C VAL A 54 -35.35 -5.91 -17.15
N LEU A 55 -36.29 -5.90 -18.12
CA LEU A 55 -36.91 -6.97 -18.94
C LEU A 55 -37.46 -8.27 -18.28
N PRO A 56 -38.70 -8.65 -18.62
CA PRO A 56 -38.98 -10.04 -19.06
C PRO A 56 -40.09 -10.13 -20.16
N PRO A 57 -40.64 -11.31 -20.53
CA PRO A 57 -40.14 -12.30 -21.47
C PRO A 57 -41.08 -12.57 -22.70
N GLY A 58 -40.53 -13.10 -23.79
CA GLY A 58 -41.22 -13.96 -24.79
C GLY A 58 -42.23 -13.33 -25.79
N PRO A 59 -42.28 -13.75 -27.07
CA PRO A 59 -42.90 -12.97 -28.15
C PRO A 59 -44.38 -13.30 -28.35
N THR A 60 -45.20 -12.26 -28.59
CA THR A 60 -46.48 -12.40 -29.30
C THR A 60 -46.52 -11.48 -30.51
N SER A 61 -46.93 -12.07 -31.62
CA SER A 61 -46.93 -11.56 -32.99
C SER A 61 -47.71 -10.26 -33.19
N THR A 62 -47.19 -9.36 -34.02
CA THR A 62 -47.83 -8.95 -35.30
C THR A 62 -46.87 -8.05 -36.09
N SER A 63 -46.59 -8.45 -37.33
CA SER A 63 -45.76 -7.75 -38.31
C SER A 63 -46.30 -6.34 -38.65
N PRO A 64 -45.45 -5.41 -39.11
CA PRO A 64 -45.34 -5.26 -40.56
C PRO A 64 -43.92 -4.98 -41.09
N THR A 65 -43.54 -5.81 -42.07
CA THR A 65 -42.78 -5.49 -43.29
C THR A 65 -41.47 -4.68 -43.18
N LEU A 66 -40.35 -5.40 -43.16
CA LEU A 66 -39.13 -4.99 -43.84
C LEU A 66 -38.68 -6.12 -44.78
N ARG A 67 -38.51 -5.71 -46.04
CA ARG A 67 -38.29 -6.52 -47.25
C ARG A 67 -36.97 -7.28 -47.22
N ASP A 68 -37.06 -8.54 -47.63
CA ASP A 68 -36.15 -9.23 -48.56
C ASP A 68 -34.67 -8.84 -48.53
N GLN A 69 -33.90 -9.51 -47.68
CA GLN A 69 -32.65 -10.10 -48.13
C GLN A 69 -32.71 -11.60 -47.87
N THR A 70 -33.00 -12.31 -48.95
CA THR A 70 -33.10 -13.76 -49.04
C THR A 70 -31.78 -14.42 -48.65
N TRP A 71 -31.81 -15.09 -47.51
CA TRP A 71 -30.86 -16.12 -47.08
C TRP A 71 -30.98 -17.33 -48.03
N THR A 72 -30.43 -17.20 -49.23
CA THR A 72 -30.33 -18.29 -50.21
C THR A 72 -28.87 -18.54 -50.52
N GLY A 73 -28.20 -19.12 -49.54
CA GLY A 73 -26.91 -19.77 -49.65
C GLY A 73 -26.88 -20.79 -48.54
N THR A 74 -26.82 -22.07 -48.89
CA THR A 74 -26.70 -23.20 -47.96
C THR A 74 -25.64 -22.90 -46.89
N SER A 75 -26.09 -22.52 -45.70
CA SER A 75 -25.21 -22.40 -44.54
C SER A 75 -24.81 -23.80 -44.09
N PRO A 76 -23.53 -24.07 -43.81
CA PRO A 76 -23.17 -25.33 -43.16
C PRO A 76 -23.77 -25.29 -41.76
N THR A 77 -24.78 -26.13 -41.55
CA THR A 77 -25.38 -26.44 -40.26
C THR A 77 -24.28 -26.65 -39.20
N HIS A 78 -24.10 -25.69 -38.30
CA HIS A 78 -23.21 -25.85 -37.15
C HIS A 78 -23.91 -26.70 -36.08
N SER A 79 -24.02 -28.01 -36.28
CA SER A 79 -24.27 -28.86 -35.12
C SER A 79 -23.00 -28.80 -34.25
N TYR A 80 -23.10 -28.34 -33.00
CA TYR A 80 -21.99 -28.40 -32.02
C TYR A 80 -21.46 -29.83 -31.81
N GLN A 81 -22.18 -30.84 -32.30
CA GLN A 81 -21.73 -32.23 -32.37
C GLN A 81 -20.58 -32.46 -33.37
N SER A 82 -20.44 -31.60 -34.38
CA SER A 82 -19.39 -31.73 -35.42
C SER A 82 -18.02 -31.22 -34.97
N ASN A 83 -17.96 -30.40 -33.91
CA ASN A 83 -16.73 -29.83 -33.38
C ASN A 83 -16.74 -29.86 -31.85
N PRO A 84 -15.81 -30.60 -31.20
CA PRO A 84 -15.78 -30.70 -29.75
C PRO A 84 -15.52 -29.37 -29.03
N ASP A 85 -15.04 -28.36 -29.75
CA ASP A 85 -14.77 -27.02 -29.24
C ASP A 85 -15.57 -25.95 -29.99
N TRP A 86 -16.78 -26.29 -30.47
CA TRP A 86 -17.60 -25.40 -31.28
C TRP A 86 -17.72 -23.98 -30.71
N PHE A 87 -17.86 -23.80 -29.40
CA PHE A 87 -18.02 -22.48 -28.78
C PHE A 87 -16.71 -21.68 -28.81
N ALA A 88 -15.59 -22.34 -28.49
CA ALA A 88 -14.26 -21.75 -28.63
C ALA A 88 -13.93 -21.44 -30.10
N ASP A 89 -14.28 -22.32 -31.03
CA ASP A 89 -14.08 -22.11 -32.47
C ASP A 89 -15.03 -21.08 -33.07
N TRP A 90 -16.22 -20.95 -32.52
CA TRP A 90 -17.18 -19.90 -32.86
C TRP A 90 -16.64 -18.53 -32.45
N ILE A 91 -16.11 -18.38 -31.22
CA ILE A 91 -15.40 -17.16 -30.78
C ILE A 91 -14.17 -16.89 -31.67
N ARG A 92 -13.41 -17.93 -32.02
CA ARG A 92 -12.13 -17.78 -32.74
C ARG A 92 -12.28 -17.54 -34.25
N TRP A 93 -13.06 -18.32 -34.99
CA TRP A 93 -12.81 -18.50 -36.44
C TRP A 93 -13.99 -18.27 -37.39
N ARG A 94 -15.26 -18.45 -36.99
CA ARG A 94 -16.33 -18.72 -37.98
C ARG A 94 -17.67 -17.96 -37.88
N GLY A 95 -17.70 -16.74 -37.35
CA GLY A 95 -18.84 -15.83 -37.58
C GLY A 95 -19.47 -15.33 -36.29
N ILE A 96 -19.00 -14.17 -35.87
CA ILE A 96 -19.46 -13.47 -34.68
C ILE A 96 -20.92 -13.02 -34.90
N ASP A 97 -21.86 -13.66 -34.21
CA ASP A 97 -22.87 -12.93 -33.45
C ASP A 97 -23.64 -13.75 -32.38
N PRO A 98 -23.53 -13.46 -31.05
CA PRO A 98 -24.47 -13.95 -30.04
C PRO A 98 -25.56 -12.91 -29.66
N GLY A 99 -25.55 -11.71 -30.26
CA GLY A 99 -26.36 -10.53 -29.90
C GLY A 99 -25.69 -9.14 -30.14
N TYR A 100 -24.52 -9.11 -30.77
CA TYR A 100 -23.72 -8.01 -31.30
C TYR A 100 -24.16 -7.39 -32.64
N ALA A 101 -25.05 -7.97 -33.46
CA ALA A 101 -25.47 -7.30 -34.71
C ALA A 101 -26.22 -5.97 -34.48
N ASP A 102 -26.84 -5.78 -33.30
CA ASP A 102 -27.52 -4.54 -32.92
C ASP A 102 -26.78 -3.69 -31.88
N THR A 103 -25.72 -4.20 -31.25
CA THR A 103 -24.78 -3.37 -30.49
C THR A 103 -23.57 -3.09 -31.35
N ALA A 104 -23.63 -2.01 -32.12
CA ALA A 104 -22.43 -1.43 -32.70
C ALA A 104 -21.34 -1.46 -31.61
N ALA A 105 -20.20 -2.07 -31.90
CA ALA A 105 -19.00 -2.10 -31.05
C ALA A 105 -18.42 -0.69 -30.74
N ASN A 106 -19.22 0.36 -30.93
CA ASN A 106 -19.03 1.69 -30.42
C ASN A 106 -19.40 1.74 -28.93
N THR A 107 -18.36 1.73 -28.10
CA THR A 107 -18.30 2.42 -26.80
C THR A 107 -19.37 1.99 -25.78
N GLN A 108 -19.32 0.73 -25.30
CA GLN A 108 -19.95 0.43 -24.02
C GLN A 108 -19.18 1.17 -22.93
N LYS A 109 -19.75 2.29 -22.49
CA LYS A 109 -19.16 3.10 -21.44
C LYS A 109 -19.48 2.50 -20.08
N ILE A 110 -18.48 2.47 -19.21
CA ILE A 110 -18.54 1.88 -17.87
C ILE A 110 -18.50 3.00 -16.83
N ASP A 111 -19.23 2.89 -15.72
CA ASP A 111 -19.08 3.88 -14.64
C ASP A 111 -17.90 3.54 -13.73
N ILE A 112 -17.29 4.56 -13.14
CA ILE A 112 -16.22 4.42 -12.14
C ILE A 112 -16.76 4.89 -10.80
N VAL A 113 -16.51 4.14 -9.73
CA VAL A 113 -16.95 4.45 -8.37
C VAL A 113 -15.74 4.53 -7.46
N TYR A 114 -15.60 5.68 -6.80
CA TYR A 114 -14.59 5.95 -5.78
C TYR A 114 -15.19 5.93 -4.38
N THR A 115 -14.44 5.41 -3.42
CA THR A 115 -14.63 5.71 -2.00
C THR A 115 -13.57 6.70 -1.56
N TRP A 116 -13.97 7.80 -0.93
CA TRP A 116 -13.05 8.84 -0.47
C TRP A 116 -13.57 9.52 0.79
N VAL A 117 -12.64 9.99 1.62
CA VAL A 117 -12.92 10.73 2.85
C VAL A 117 -11.84 11.77 3.08
N ASN A 118 -12.23 12.97 3.54
CA ASN A 118 -11.27 13.97 4.00
C ASN A 118 -11.21 13.96 5.53
N GLY A 119 -10.20 13.31 6.11
CA GLY A 119 -10.02 13.25 7.57
C GLY A 119 -9.58 14.57 8.22
N SER A 120 -9.19 15.58 7.45
CA SER A 120 -8.86 16.91 7.98
C SER A 120 -10.09 17.80 8.21
N ASP A 121 -11.27 17.36 7.78
CA ASP A 121 -12.53 18.08 7.97
C ASP A 121 -12.97 18.07 9.45
N PRO A 122 -13.06 19.23 10.13
CA PRO A 122 -13.40 19.30 11.54
C PRO A 122 -14.77 18.70 11.89
N ALA A 123 -15.73 18.77 10.97
CA ALA A 123 -17.07 18.26 11.22
C ALA A 123 -17.10 16.73 11.11
N LEU A 124 -16.33 16.13 10.19
CA LEU A 124 -16.12 14.68 10.16
C LEU A 124 -15.37 14.20 11.41
N GLN A 125 -14.34 14.93 11.85
CA GLN A 125 -13.59 14.60 13.07
C GLN A 125 -14.49 14.56 14.30
N SER A 126 -15.33 15.59 14.47
CA SER A 126 -16.28 15.69 15.59
C SER A 126 -17.29 14.53 15.57
N LEU A 127 -17.87 14.23 14.41
CA LEU A 127 -18.80 13.13 14.21
C LEU A 127 -18.15 11.78 14.52
N ARG A 128 -16.92 11.57 14.03
CA ARG A 128 -16.16 10.34 14.26
C ARG A 128 -15.87 10.15 15.76
N GLU A 129 -15.41 11.18 16.44
CA GLU A 129 -15.12 11.13 17.88
C GLU A 129 -16.35 10.80 18.72
N GLU A 130 -17.52 11.34 18.36
CA GLU A 130 -18.79 11.02 19.02
C GLU A 130 -19.08 9.52 18.98
N TYR A 131 -19.02 8.92 17.78
CA TYR A 131 -19.29 7.49 17.62
C TYR A 131 -18.17 6.61 18.18
N GLN A 132 -16.90 7.06 18.12
CA GLN A 132 -15.78 6.35 18.74
C GLN A 132 -15.96 6.19 20.25
N ARG A 133 -16.43 7.22 20.97
CA ARG A 133 -16.69 7.15 22.42
C ARG A 133 -17.76 6.11 22.79
N THR A 134 -18.72 5.88 21.90
CA THR A 134 -19.83 4.95 22.13
C THR A 134 -19.56 3.52 21.66
N SER A 135 -18.53 3.33 20.82
CA SER A 135 -18.30 2.03 20.19
C SER A 135 -17.61 1.05 21.16
N PRO A 136 -18.09 -0.20 21.25
CA PRO A 136 -17.51 -1.22 22.11
C PRO A 136 -16.09 -1.61 21.69
N LEU A 137 -15.69 -1.34 20.44
CA LEU A 137 -14.34 -1.59 19.94
C LEU A 137 -13.29 -0.77 20.72
N PHE A 138 -13.61 0.49 21.01
CA PHE A 138 -12.70 1.42 21.68
C PHE A 138 -12.80 1.36 23.21
N ALA A 139 -13.84 0.72 23.75
CA ALA A 139 -14.06 0.56 25.19
C ALA A 139 -13.33 -0.65 25.81
N GLN A 140 -12.61 -1.46 25.03
CA GLN A 140 -11.93 -2.67 25.53
C GLN A 140 -10.68 -2.33 26.36
N ASP A 141 -10.52 -3.01 27.51
CA ASP A 141 -9.34 -2.90 28.37
C ASP A 141 -8.06 -3.28 27.59
N GLY A 142 -7.08 -2.35 27.53
CA GLY A 142 -5.79 -2.58 26.87
C GLY A 142 -5.60 -1.89 25.50
N VAL A 143 -6.58 -1.13 25.02
CA VAL A 143 -6.54 -0.40 23.74
C VAL A 143 -5.68 0.89 23.78
N GLY A 144 -5.17 1.27 24.96
CA GLY A 144 -4.28 2.41 25.16
C GLY A 144 -5.01 3.75 25.29
N ASP A 145 -4.32 4.79 25.78
CA ASP A 145 -4.89 6.12 25.98
C ASP A 145 -5.40 6.74 24.65
N GLU A 146 -6.28 7.76 24.69
CA GLU A 146 -6.87 8.43 23.51
C GLU A 146 -5.85 8.77 22.41
N LYS A 147 -4.62 9.16 22.77
CA LYS A 147 -3.53 9.43 21.81
C LYS A 147 -3.11 8.19 21.01
N THR A 148 -3.08 7.02 21.64
CA THR A 148 -2.74 5.74 21.02
C THR A 148 -3.83 5.33 20.03
N ILE A 149 -5.09 5.56 20.39
CA ILE A 149 -6.26 5.31 19.53
C ILE A 149 -6.24 6.24 18.32
N ALA A 150 -5.97 7.53 18.54
CA ALA A 150 -5.85 8.52 17.48
C ALA A 150 -4.73 8.14 16.50
N ALA A 151 -3.54 7.79 16.99
CA ALA A 151 -2.41 7.36 16.15
C ALA A 151 -2.70 6.06 15.38
N ALA A 152 -3.36 5.08 16.00
CA ALA A 152 -3.70 3.81 15.34
C ALA A 152 -4.76 3.97 14.22
N THR A 153 -5.67 4.93 14.38
CA THR A 153 -6.78 5.15 13.45
C THR A 153 -6.52 6.26 12.43
N ALA A 154 -5.60 7.19 12.70
CA ALA A 154 -5.31 8.35 11.84
C ALA A 154 -4.94 7.96 10.40
N LYS A 155 -4.13 6.92 10.22
CA LYS A 155 -3.70 6.42 8.91
C LYS A 155 -4.86 6.11 7.95
N ARG A 156 -6.02 5.68 8.47
CA ARG A 156 -7.19 5.26 7.67
C ARG A 156 -8.03 6.41 7.11
N PHE A 157 -7.80 7.64 7.57
CA PHE A 157 -8.60 8.81 7.21
C PHE A 157 -7.73 9.93 6.63
N ARG A 158 -6.44 9.67 6.40
CA ARG A 158 -5.53 10.67 5.86
C ARG A 158 -5.86 10.88 4.38
N ASP A 159 -5.78 12.13 3.95
CA ASP A 159 -6.00 12.57 2.57
C ASP A 159 -4.79 13.45 2.20
N MET A 160 -4.06 13.07 1.16
CA MET A 160 -2.92 13.83 0.60
C MET A 160 -3.21 14.31 -0.83
N ASP A 161 -4.48 14.57 -1.13
CA ASP A 161 -4.99 14.94 -2.46
C ASP A 161 -4.80 13.84 -3.53
N GLU A 162 -4.62 12.57 -3.16
CA GLU A 162 -4.45 11.45 -4.09
C GLU A 162 -5.61 11.36 -5.09
N LEU A 163 -6.85 11.52 -4.59
CA LEU A 163 -8.06 11.50 -5.39
C LEU A 163 -7.99 12.48 -6.58
N GLN A 164 -7.41 13.66 -6.39
CA GLN A 164 -7.28 14.65 -7.47
C GLN A 164 -6.47 14.09 -8.64
N TYR A 165 -5.34 13.45 -8.34
CA TYR A 165 -4.45 12.90 -9.34
C TYR A 165 -4.97 11.57 -9.89
N SER A 166 -5.68 10.77 -9.08
CA SER A 166 -6.33 9.54 -9.53
C SER A 166 -7.43 9.83 -10.55
N VAL A 167 -8.33 10.78 -10.26
CA VAL A 167 -9.38 11.20 -11.20
C VAL A 167 -8.80 11.84 -12.47
N ARG A 168 -7.68 12.57 -12.37
CA ARG A 168 -6.96 13.05 -13.56
C ARG A 168 -6.37 11.91 -14.39
N SER A 169 -5.83 10.87 -13.74
CA SER A 169 -5.35 9.68 -14.46
C SER A 169 -6.48 8.96 -15.20
N VAL A 170 -7.69 8.92 -14.63
CA VAL A 170 -8.89 8.44 -15.32
C VAL A 170 -9.19 9.30 -16.55
N ALA A 171 -9.14 10.62 -16.41
CA ALA A 171 -9.38 11.53 -17.53
C ALA A 171 -8.34 11.41 -18.65
N ASP A 172 -7.06 11.18 -18.32
CA ASP A 172 -5.98 11.07 -19.30
C ASP A 172 -5.93 9.72 -20.00
N TYR A 173 -6.20 8.63 -19.26
CA TYR A 173 -5.95 7.27 -19.72
C TYR A 173 -7.22 6.44 -20.00
N ALA A 174 -8.38 6.87 -19.51
CA ALA A 174 -9.65 6.14 -19.65
C ALA A 174 -10.80 7.01 -20.19
N SER A 175 -10.52 8.18 -20.78
CA SER A 175 -11.53 9.15 -21.27
C SER A 175 -12.64 8.54 -22.13
N ASP A 176 -12.29 7.58 -22.97
CA ASP A 176 -13.21 6.98 -23.94
C ASP A 176 -13.99 5.80 -23.36
N MET A 177 -13.57 5.32 -22.19
CA MET A 177 -14.13 4.16 -21.50
C MET A 177 -15.27 4.54 -20.55
N PHE A 178 -15.18 5.66 -19.84
CA PHE A 178 -16.14 5.95 -18.77
C PHE A 178 -17.32 6.85 -19.17
N ARG A 179 -18.45 6.66 -18.48
CA ARG A 179 -19.65 7.53 -18.62
C ARG A 179 -19.73 8.53 -17.47
N HIS A 180 -19.75 8.05 -16.23
CA HIS A 180 -19.75 8.87 -15.03
C HIS A 180 -18.70 8.37 -14.02
N VAL A 181 -18.20 9.32 -13.22
CA VAL A 181 -17.34 9.05 -12.06
C VAL A 181 -18.13 9.40 -10.81
N TYR A 182 -18.45 8.40 -10.00
CA TYR A 182 -19.15 8.57 -8.73
C TYR A 182 -18.14 8.64 -7.60
N ILE A 183 -18.29 9.60 -6.69
CA ILE A 183 -17.45 9.72 -5.50
C ILE A 183 -18.36 9.53 -4.29
N LEU A 184 -18.23 8.41 -3.60
CA LEU A 184 -18.98 8.11 -2.39
C LEU A 184 -18.36 8.86 -1.22
N THR A 185 -19.21 9.59 -0.49
CA THR A 185 -18.79 10.45 0.61
C THR A 185 -19.71 10.31 1.82
N THR A 186 -19.13 10.51 3.00
CA THR A 186 -19.87 10.54 4.26
C THR A 186 -20.66 11.84 4.38
N GLU A 187 -21.88 11.74 4.90
CA GLU A 187 -22.70 12.88 5.30
C GLU A 187 -22.11 13.49 6.58
N VAL A 188 -21.74 14.76 6.51
CA VAL A 188 -21.07 15.46 7.63
C VAL A 188 -22.03 16.43 8.32
N GLU A 189 -22.94 17.01 7.55
CA GLU A 189 -24.07 17.81 8.03
C GLU A 189 -25.35 17.31 7.36
N GLU A 190 -26.51 17.63 7.92
CA GLU A 190 -27.80 17.14 7.40
C GLU A 190 -28.00 17.54 5.92
N GLY A 191 -28.00 16.54 5.04
CA GLY A 191 -28.11 16.70 3.59
C GLY A 191 -26.84 17.18 2.87
N ARG A 192 -25.69 17.30 3.57
CA ARG A 192 -24.42 17.77 2.99
C ARG A 192 -23.28 16.79 3.25
N GLY A 193 -22.75 16.25 2.17
CA GLY A 193 -21.55 15.41 2.17
C GLY A 193 -20.28 16.21 1.94
N GLN A 194 -19.14 15.53 2.09
CA GLN A 194 -17.85 16.10 1.72
C GLN A 194 -17.77 16.28 0.20
N VAL A 195 -17.16 17.39 -0.23
CA VAL A 195 -16.88 17.66 -1.64
C VAL A 195 -15.43 18.10 -1.74
N PRO A 196 -14.60 17.49 -2.61
CA PRO A 196 -13.22 17.92 -2.79
C PRO A 196 -13.15 19.39 -3.23
N ASN A 197 -12.26 20.18 -2.64
CA ASN A 197 -12.18 21.64 -2.87
C ASN A 197 -11.86 22.01 -4.33
N TRP A 198 -11.21 21.10 -5.07
CA TRP A 198 -10.83 21.29 -6.46
C TRP A 198 -11.93 20.85 -7.45
N LEU A 199 -13.01 20.22 -6.96
CA LEU A 199 -14.05 19.65 -7.82
C LEU A 199 -15.04 20.72 -8.26
N ASP A 200 -15.15 20.91 -9.57
CA ASP A 200 -16.17 21.75 -10.17
C ASP A 200 -17.48 20.97 -10.36
N LEU A 201 -18.53 21.36 -9.64
CA LEU A 201 -19.85 20.73 -9.67
C LEU A 201 -20.72 21.18 -10.86
N THR A 202 -20.26 22.10 -11.70
CA THR A 202 -21.02 22.52 -12.89
C THR A 202 -21.07 21.43 -13.97
N GLY A 203 -20.10 20.51 -13.95
CA GLY A 203 -20.04 19.36 -14.86
C GLY A 203 -20.90 18.18 -14.40
N ASN A 204 -21.45 17.42 -15.36
CA ASN A 204 -22.27 16.23 -15.09
C ASN A 204 -21.48 14.90 -15.07
N ILE A 205 -20.16 14.95 -15.23
CA ILE A 205 -19.31 13.76 -15.37
C ILE A 205 -18.98 13.18 -14.00
N ILE A 206 -18.52 14.01 -13.07
CA ILE A 206 -18.16 13.61 -11.70
C ILE A 206 -19.34 13.92 -10.79
N ARG A 207 -19.77 12.94 -9.99
CA ARG A 207 -20.96 13.03 -9.13
C ARG A 207 -20.61 12.60 -7.70
N PRO A 208 -20.50 13.54 -6.76
CA PRO A 208 -20.47 13.17 -5.34
C PRO A 208 -21.82 12.58 -4.94
N VAL A 209 -21.81 11.41 -4.29
CA VAL A 209 -23.00 10.71 -3.79
C VAL A 209 -22.81 10.42 -2.32
N LEU A 210 -23.89 10.57 -1.55
CA LEU A 210 -23.89 10.34 -0.10
C LEU A 210 -24.03 8.86 0.20
N HIS A 211 -23.37 8.38 1.27
CA HIS A 211 -23.57 7.02 1.78
C HIS A 211 -25.06 6.73 2.09
N ARG A 212 -25.84 7.73 2.50
CA ARG A 212 -27.30 7.60 2.70
C ARG A 212 -28.08 7.14 1.47
N THR A 213 -27.56 7.39 0.27
CA THR A 213 -28.20 6.95 -0.98
C THR A 213 -28.06 5.45 -1.22
N ILE A 214 -27.01 4.82 -0.68
CA ILE A 214 -26.70 3.40 -0.95
C ILE A 214 -27.01 2.46 0.23
N PHE A 215 -27.06 2.96 1.46
CA PHE A 215 -27.41 2.13 2.62
C PHE A 215 -28.92 1.90 2.70
N GLU A 216 -29.35 0.63 2.72
CA GLU A 216 -30.76 0.28 2.93
C GLU A 216 -31.26 0.71 4.31
N ASN A 217 -30.42 0.50 5.34
CA ASN A 217 -30.73 0.85 6.71
C ASN A 217 -30.00 2.14 7.14
N SER A 218 -30.75 3.22 7.28
CA SER A 218 -30.20 4.50 7.73
C SER A 218 -29.65 4.46 9.16
N SER A 219 -30.03 3.48 10.00
CA SER A 219 -29.48 3.36 11.37
C SER A 219 -28.01 2.94 11.41
N HIS A 220 -27.45 2.46 10.31
CA HIS A 220 -26.03 2.10 10.19
C HIS A 220 -25.13 3.30 9.89
N LEU A 221 -25.72 4.44 9.52
CA LEU A 221 -24.98 5.66 9.19
C LEU A 221 -24.77 6.56 10.41
N PRO A 222 -23.68 7.36 10.45
CA PRO A 222 -22.56 7.38 9.51
C PRO A 222 -21.65 6.14 9.59
N SER A 223 -21.11 5.70 8.45
CA SER A 223 -20.11 4.64 8.40
C SER A 223 -18.72 5.22 8.13
N PHE A 224 -17.72 4.71 8.84
CA PHE A 224 -16.28 5.03 8.72
C PHE A 224 -15.47 3.79 8.30
N ASN A 225 -16.15 2.73 7.85
CA ASN A 225 -15.56 1.47 7.44
C ASN A 225 -15.74 1.30 5.93
N SER A 226 -14.64 1.29 5.16
CA SER A 226 -14.72 1.10 3.71
C SER A 226 -15.40 -0.21 3.34
N LEU A 227 -15.22 -1.28 4.12
CA LEU A 227 -15.83 -2.59 3.84
C LEU A 227 -17.35 -2.55 3.97
N ALA A 228 -17.86 -1.80 4.96
CA ALA A 228 -19.29 -1.56 5.12
C ALA A 228 -19.85 -0.76 3.95
N ILE A 229 -19.13 0.28 3.50
CA ILE A 229 -19.52 1.10 2.34
C ILE A 229 -19.51 0.24 1.07
N GLU A 230 -18.43 -0.50 0.83
CA GLU A 230 -18.26 -1.45 -0.28
C GLU A 230 -19.42 -2.44 -0.34
N SER A 231 -19.87 -2.95 0.82
CA SER A 231 -20.98 -3.92 0.91
C SER A 231 -22.31 -3.39 0.39
N GLN A 232 -22.45 -2.07 0.23
CA GLN A 232 -23.68 -1.41 -0.18
C GLN A 232 -23.57 -0.71 -1.56
N ILE A 233 -22.40 -0.75 -2.22
CA ILE A 233 -22.16 0.01 -3.46
C ILE A 233 -23.14 -0.34 -4.59
N HIS A 234 -23.62 -1.59 -4.66
CA HIS A 234 -24.54 -2.04 -5.71
C HIS A 234 -25.96 -1.44 -5.64
N HIS A 235 -26.27 -0.66 -4.58
CA HIS A 235 -27.50 0.11 -4.48
C HIS A 235 -27.43 1.49 -5.16
N LEU A 236 -26.26 1.86 -5.69
CA LEU A 236 -26.05 3.14 -6.35
C LEU A 236 -27.04 3.35 -7.52
N PRO A 237 -27.87 4.40 -7.51
CA PRO A 237 -28.89 4.58 -8.52
C PRO A 237 -28.27 5.00 -9.86
N GLY A 238 -28.66 4.31 -10.92
CA GLY A 238 -28.30 4.64 -12.29
C GLY A 238 -26.89 4.22 -12.72
N VAL A 239 -26.13 3.49 -11.88
CA VAL A 239 -24.84 2.89 -12.26
C VAL A 239 -25.02 1.80 -13.32
N THR A 240 -24.04 1.62 -14.21
CA THR A 240 -23.99 0.49 -15.14
C THR A 240 -23.92 -0.85 -14.38
N ASP A 241 -24.48 -1.94 -14.94
CA ASP A 241 -24.47 -3.24 -14.25
C ASP A 241 -23.03 -3.66 -13.92
N VAL A 242 -22.13 -3.58 -14.90
CA VAL A 242 -20.69 -3.73 -14.69
C VAL A 242 -20.08 -2.35 -14.50
N PHE A 243 -19.32 -2.14 -13.44
CA PHE A 243 -18.65 -0.88 -13.12
C PHE A 243 -17.29 -1.13 -12.51
N VAL A 244 -16.43 -0.11 -12.50
CA VAL A 244 -15.10 -0.18 -11.89
C VAL A 244 -15.15 0.48 -10.52
N TYR A 245 -14.70 -0.24 -9.51
CA TYR A 245 -14.45 0.27 -8.17
C TYR A 245 -12.96 0.52 -7.97
N MET A 246 -12.61 1.68 -7.43
CA MET A 246 -11.23 2.00 -7.08
C MET A 246 -11.17 2.91 -5.85
N ASN A 247 -10.10 2.74 -5.07
CA ASN A 247 -9.73 3.68 -4.02
C ASN A 247 -9.03 4.90 -4.63
N ASP A 248 -8.91 5.95 -3.83
CA ASP A 248 -8.22 7.20 -4.17
C ASP A 248 -6.70 7.01 -4.40
N ASP A 249 -6.10 5.98 -3.83
CA ASP A 249 -4.67 5.65 -3.93
C ASP A 249 -4.29 4.83 -5.19
N VAL A 250 -5.24 4.54 -6.07
CA VAL A 250 -5.04 3.78 -7.32
C VAL A 250 -5.01 4.71 -8.53
N PHE A 251 -4.04 4.53 -9.43
CA PHE A 251 -3.80 5.38 -10.61
C PHE A 251 -3.60 4.56 -11.89
N PHE A 252 -4.05 5.13 -13.01
CA PHE A 252 -3.76 4.63 -14.35
C PHE A 252 -2.41 5.15 -14.87
N GLY A 253 -1.61 4.26 -15.46
CA GLY A 253 -0.31 4.58 -16.06
C GLY A 253 -0.29 4.54 -17.59
N THR A 254 -1.18 3.75 -18.19
CA THR A 254 -1.33 3.57 -19.63
C THR A 254 -2.80 3.63 -20.01
N THR A 255 -3.07 3.84 -21.31
CA THR A 255 -4.44 3.83 -21.83
C THR A 255 -5.15 2.54 -21.44
N PHE A 256 -6.38 2.68 -20.95
CA PHE A 256 -7.19 1.60 -20.43
C PHE A 256 -8.54 1.59 -21.14
N LEU A 257 -9.00 0.41 -21.56
CA LEU A 257 -10.19 0.25 -22.40
C LEU A 257 -11.19 -0.72 -21.77
N PRO A 258 -12.48 -0.69 -22.18
CA PRO A 258 -13.49 -1.60 -21.64
C PRO A 258 -13.09 -3.09 -21.71
N SER A 259 -12.35 -3.48 -22.75
CA SER A 259 -11.86 -4.85 -22.94
C SER A 259 -10.95 -5.35 -21.81
N ASP A 260 -10.33 -4.43 -21.07
CA ASP A 260 -9.45 -4.77 -19.97
C ASP A 260 -10.23 -5.07 -18.67
N ILE A 261 -11.54 -4.79 -18.64
CA ILE A 261 -12.44 -4.96 -17.48
C ILE A 261 -13.45 -6.07 -17.74
N TRP A 262 -14.12 -6.00 -18.88
CA TRP A 262 -15.20 -6.92 -19.21
C TRP A 262 -15.42 -6.96 -20.72
N THR A 263 -15.71 -8.15 -21.24
CA THR A 263 -16.14 -8.33 -22.63
C THR A 263 -17.31 -9.29 -22.69
N ALA A 264 -18.24 -9.09 -23.61
CA ALA A 264 -19.31 -10.06 -23.84
C ALA A 264 -18.78 -11.40 -24.41
N LEU A 265 -17.57 -11.42 -24.98
CA LEU A 265 -16.94 -12.65 -25.50
C LEU A 265 -16.35 -13.52 -24.39
N TYR A 266 -15.65 -12.90 -23.43
CA TYR A 266 -14.84 -13.60 -22.45
C TYR A 266 -15.30 -13.38 -20.99
N GLY A 267 -16.27 -12.48 -20.76
CA GLY A 267 -16.81 -12.16 -19.44
C GLY A 267 -15.95 -11.18 -18.63
N PHE A 268 -15.97 -11.32 -17.31
CA PHE A 268 -15.24 -10.47 -16.36
C PHE A 268 -13.73 -10.69 -16.44
N VAL A 269 -12.94 -9.62 -16.37
CA VAL A 269 -11.48 -9.72 -16.29
C VAL A 269 -11.06 -9.48 -14.84
N PHE A 270 -10.60 -10.55 -14.17
CA PHE A 270 -10.12 -10.48 -12.79
C PHE A 270 -8.59 -10.45 -12.74
N HIS A 271 -8.04 -9.45 -12.06
CA HIS A 271 -6.62 -9.34 -11.80
C HIS A 271 -6.27 -10.02 -10.48
N MET A 272 -5.54 -11.13 -10.56
CA MET A 272 -5.14 -11.91 -9.39
C MET A 272 -3.64 -11.77 -9.15
N GLU A 273 -3.26 -11.59 -7.89
CA GLU A 273 -1.87 -11.56 -7.43
C GLU A 273 -1.48 -12.96 -6.95
N GLY A 274 -0.59 -13.61 -7.71
CA GLY A 274 -0.21 -15.00 -7.44
C GLY A 274 0.54 -15.18 -6.12
N GLY A 275 1.33 -14.18 -5.70
CA GLY A 275 2.21 -14.27 -4.54
C GLY A 275 1.50 -14.37 -3.19
N LEU A 276 0.22 -13.98 -3.14
CA LEU A 276 -0.55 -13.86 -1.91
C LEU A 276 -1.76 -14.80 -1.92
N ARG A 277 -1.91 -15.59 -0.85
CA ARG A 277 -2.94 -16.62 -0.73
C ARG A 277 -3.71 -16.42 0.56
N VAL A 278 -5.04 -16.42 0.43
CA VAL A 278 -5.95 -16.29 1.55
C VAL A 278 -6.33 -17.70 2.04
N PRO A 279 -6.11 -18.05 3.31
CA PRO A 279 -6.47 -19.35 3.86
C PRO A 279 -7.98 -19.49 4.07
N PRO A 280 -8.56 -20.71 4.03
CA PRO A 280 -10.00 -20.93 4.26
C PRO A 280 -10.41 -20.90 5.73
N VAL A 281 -9.45 -20.70 6.64
CA VAL A 281 -9.65 -20.65 8.08
C VAL A 281 -9.40 -19.24 8.60
N ILE A 282 -10.26 -18.80 9.52
CA ILE A 282 -10.08 -17.55 10.25
C ILE A 282 -8.95 -17.79 11.26
N ARG A 283 -7.82 -17.10 11.08
CA ARG A 283 -6.73 -17.11 12.05
C ARG A 283 -7.02 -16.09 13.16
N PRO A 284 -6.49 -16.27 14.38
CA PRO A 284 -6.68 -15.31 15.45
C PRO A 284 -6.28 -13.90 15.00
N THR A 285 -7.14 -12.93 15.29
CA THR A 285 -6.97 -11.51 14.94
C THR A 285 -5.62 -11.00 15.44
N GLU A 286 -5.07 -9.96 14.78
CA GLU A 286 -3.87 -9.26 15.27
C GLU A 286 -4.03 -8.91 16.75
N LYS A 287 -2.92 -8.89 17.51
CA LYS A 287 -2.95 -8.63 18.97
C LYS A 287 -3.62 -7.30 19.34
N ASN A 288 -3.75 -6.36 18.40
CA ASN A 288 -4.44 -5.08 18.59
C ASN A 288 -5.69 -4.99 17.69
N PRO A 289 -6.92 -4.94 18.25
CA PRO A 289 -8.15 -4.86 17.48
C PRO A 289 -8.31 -3.56 16.67
N LEU A 290 -7.56 -2.50 17.01
CA LEU A 290 -7.55 -1.24 16.23
C LEU A 290 -6.62 -1.27 15.02
N SER A 291 -5.65 -2.18 14.97
CA SER A 291 -4.68 -2.26 13.87
C SER A 291 -5.11 -3.16 12.71
N VAL A 292 -6.31 -3.73 12.80
CA VAL A 292 -6.86 -4.69 11.84
C VAL A 292 -6.78 -4.16 10.39
N GLY A 293 -6.00 -4.83 9.55
CA GLY A 293 -5.94 -4.58 8.10
C GLY A 293 -7.05 -5.29 7.32
N GLU A 294 -6.90 -5.35 6.00
CA GLU A 294 -7.82 -6.09 5.09
C GLU A 294 -7.78 -7.61 5.28
N TRP A 295 -6.70 -8.15 5.86
CA TRP A 295 -6.42 -9.59 5.94
C TRP A 295 -7.46 -10.39 6.72
N SER A 296 -8.02 -9.83 7.79
CA SER A 296 -9.09 -10.50 8.55
C SER A 296 -10.35 -10.66 7.71
N SER A 297 -10.73 -9.62 6.98
CA SER A 297 -11.92 -9.57 6.15
C SER A 297 -11.79 -10.49 4.93
N LEU A 298 -10.59 -10.58 4.35
CA LEU A 298 -10.27 -11.57 3.31
C LEU A 298 -10.43 -13.01 3.84
N GLN A 299 -9.90 -13.30 5.04
CA GLN A 299 -10.05 -14.62 5.65
C GLN A 299 -11.52 -14.95 5.96
N TYR A 300 -12.29 -13.99 6.46
CA TYR A 300 -13.71 -14.17 6.71
C TYR A 300 -14.49 -14.43 5.42
N SER A 301 -14.24 -13.65 4.39
CA SER A 301 -14.81 -13.83 3.05
C SER A 301 -14.51 -15.21 2.48
N ASN A 302 -13.25 -15.65 2.61
CA ASN A 302 -12.83 -16.97 2.15
C ASN A 302 -13.45 -18.09 2.98
N PHE A 303 -13.63 -17.89 4.28
CA PHE A 303 -14.33 -18.82 5.16
C PHE A 303 -15.80 -19.00 4.76
N LEU A 304 -16.52 -17.92 4.48
CA LEU A 304 -17.91 -17.97 4.00
C LEU A 304 -18.03 -18.69 2.65
N LEU A 305 -17.16 -18.37 1.69
CA LEU A 305 -17.10 -19.11 0.42
C LEU A 305 -16.79 -20.59 0.63
N SER A 306 -15.94 -20.90 1.61
CA SER A 306 -15.55 -22.27 1.94
C SER A 306 -16.67 -23.09 2.59
N GLN A 307 -17.60 -22.46 3.32
CA GLN A 307 -18.77 -23.15 3.86
C GLN A 307 -19.67 -23.71 2.75
N ARG A 308 -19.74 -23.03 1.61
CA ARG A 308 -20.56 -23.47 0.46
C ARG A 308 -19.76 -24.30 -0.53
N PHE A 309 -18.59 -23.83 -0.96
CA PHE A 309 -17.82 -24.39 -2.09
C PHE A 309 -16.63 -25.26 -1.68
N GLY A 310 -16.54 -25.60 -0.39
CA GLY A 310 -15.45 -26.36 0.18
C GLY A 310 -14.22 -25.50 0.54
N PRO A 311 -13.44 -25.92 1.56
CA PRO A 311 -12.32 -25.15 2.10
C PRO A 311 -11.10 -25.18 1.19
N ARG A 312 -10.70 -24.03 0.63
CA ARG A 312 -9.50 -23.91 -0.21
C ARG A 312 -8.76 -22.59 -0.03
N TYR A 313 -7.50 -22.58 -0.43
CA TYR A 313 -6.74 -21.35 -0.57
C TYR A 313 -7.18 -20.61 -1.83
N ARG A 314 -7.49 -19.32 -1.70
CA ARG A 314 -7.93 -18.47 -2.80
C ARG A 314 -6.89 -17.37 -3.04
N ALA A 315 -6.67 -17.00 -4.30
CA ALA A 315 -5.67 -16.01 -4.66
C ALA A 315 -6.13 -14.61 -4.25
N TYR A 316 -5.20 -13.77 -3.81
CA TYR A 316 -5.52 -12.36 -3.55
C TYR A 316 -5.85 -11.65 -4.87
N ILE A 317 -6.81 -10.72 -4.85
CA ILE A 317 -7.06 -9.82 -5.98
C ILE A 317 -5.97 -8.75 -5.96
N ALA A 318 -5.29 -8.53 -7.07
CA ALA A 318 -4.25 -7.51 -7.16
C ALA A 318 -4.83 -6.12 -6.81
N HIS A 319 -4.05 -5.29 -6.10
CA HIS A 319 -4.45 -3.94 -5.69
C HIS A 319 -4.42 -2.96 -6.87
N VAL A 320 -5.34 -3.18 -7.81
CA VAL A 320 -5.59 -2.45 -9.06
C VAL A 320 -7.10 -2.14 -9.13
N PRO A 321 -7.60 -1.39 -10.14
CA PRO A 321 -9.03 -1.17 -10.25
C PRO A 321 -9.82 -2.49 -10.28
N HIS A 322 -10.83 -2.59 -9.43
CA HIS A 322 -11.64 -3.81 -9.28
C HIS A 322 -12.88 -3.73 -10.16
N VAL A 323 -13.20 -4.82 -10.85
CA VAL A 323 -14.46 -4.97 -11.58
C VAL A 323 -15.55 -5.48 -10.65
N LEU A 324 -16.67 -4.78 -10.58
CA LEU A 324 -17.85 -5.17 -9.82
C LEU A 324 -19.08 -5.22 -10.72
N SER A 325 -20.07 -6.04 -10.31
CA SER A 325 -21.35 -6.14 -10.99
C SER A 325 -22.52 -6.02 -10.01
N VAL A 326 -23.47 -5.13 -10.32
CA VAL A 326 -24.68 -4.93 -9.52
C VAL A 326 -25.50 -6.21 -9.44
N SER A 327 -25.71 -6.90 -10.57
CA SER A 327 -26.49 -8.13 -10.61
C SER A 327 -25.83 -9.28 -9.82
N MET A 328 -24.50 -9.34 -9.80
CA MET A 328 -23.75 -10.33 -8.99
C MET A 328 -23.80 -10.00 -7.49
N LEU A 329 -23.63 -8.73 -7.13
CA LEU A 329 -23.66 -8.31 -5.73
C LEU A 329 -25.05 -8.47 -5.11
N LYS A 330 -26.13 -8.21 -5.86
CA LYS A 330 -27.51 -8.52 -5.43
C LYS A 330 -27.73 -10.01 -5.22
N GLU A 331 -27.18 -10.85 -6.09
CA GLU A 331 -27.24 -12.30 -5.94
C GLU A 331 -26.50 -12.76 -4.68
N ILE A 332 -25.32 -12.19 -4.40
CA ILE A 332 -24.56 -12.43 -3.18
C ILE A 332 -25.32 -11.98 -1.93
N GLN A 333 -25.91 -10.77 -1.94
CA GLN A 333 -26.71 -10.26 -0.82
C GLN A 333 -27.91 -11.16 -0.51
N ASN A 334 -28.57 -11.72 -1.53
CA ASN A 334 -29.68 -12.65 -1.34
C ASN A 334 -29.23 -14.00 -0.75
N LEU A 335 -28.00 -14.42 -1.00
CA LEU A 335 -27.44 -15.68 -0.51
C LEU A 335 -26.86 -15.57 0.89
N TRP A 336 -26.24 -14.42 1.22
CA TRP A 336 -25.66 -14.13 2.53
C TRP A 336 -26.23 -12.84 3.14
N PRO A 337 -27.57 -12.77 3.36
CA PRO A 337 -28.21 -11.52 3.82
C PRO A 337 -27.74 -11.13 5.23
N GLN A 338 -27.52 -12.11 6.11
CA GLN A 338 -27.11 -11.86 7.49
C GLN A 338 -25.68 -11.32 7.57
N ASP A 339 -24.74 -11.91 6.82
CA ASP A 339 -23.35 -11.48 6.81
C ASP A 339 -23.15 -10.12 6.13
N MET A 340 -23.90 -9.85 5.06
CA MET A 340 -23.89 -8.55 4.38
C MET A 340 -24.49 -7.45 5.26
N GLU A 341 -25.61 -7.72 5.93
CA GLU A 341 -26.21 -6.76 6.88
C GLU A 341 -25.28 -6.53 8.09
N SER A 342 -24.64 -7.58 8.60
CA SER A 342 -23.66 -7.45 9.68
C SER A 342 -22.48 -6.58 9.25
N THR A 343 -21.91 -6.82 8.07
CA THR A 343 -20.81 -6.01 7.51
C THR A 343 -21.23 -4.55 7.34
N ALA A 344 -22.45 -4.31 6.84
CA ALA A 344 -22.99 -2.96 6.69
C ALA A 344 -23.22 -2.24 8.04
N SER A 345 -23.52 -2.99 9.11
CA SER A 345 -23.77 -2.42 10.44
C SER A 345 -22.50 -1.92 11.16
N HIS A 346 -21.33 -2.43 10.78
CA HIS A 346 -20.05 -2.08 11.39
C HIS A 346 -19.58 -0.71 10.92
N ARG A 347 -19.50 0.24 11.86
CA ARG A 347 -19.11 1.63 11.60
C ARG A 347 -17.60 1.79 11.52
N PHE A 348 -16.86 0.98 12.27
CA PHE A 348 -15.40 1.01 12.30
C PHE A 348 -14.81 -0.36 11.93
N ARG A 349 -13.75 -0.35 11.12
CA ARG A 349 -13.03 -1.59 10.77
C ARG A 349 -12.43 -2.21 12.04
N GLY A 350 -12.79 -3.47 12.28
CA GLY A 350 -12.42 -4.24 13.48
C GLY A 350 -13.61 -4.56 14.39
N GLU A 351 -14.76 -3.88 14.22
CA GLU A 351 -16.01 -4.27 14.87
C GLU A 351 -16.45 -5.69 14.44
N GLY A 352 -17.28 -6.34 15.26
CA GLY A 352 -17.74 -7.71 15.00
C GLY A 352 -16.61 -8.76 14.93
N ASP A 353 -15.57 -8.60 15.73
CA ASP A 353 -14.34 -9.42 15.70
C ASP A 353 -13.60 -9.37 14.36
N ALA A 354 -13.69 -8.26 13.63
CA ALA A 354 -13.09 -8.10 12.30
C ALA A 354 -13.62 -9.09 11.24
N LYS A 355 -14.88 -9.50 11.38
CA LYS A 355 -15.59 -10.40 10.45
C LYS A 355 -16.42 -9.60 9.44
N ASP A 356 -15.73 -8.82 8.63
CA ASP A 356 -16.33 -8.07 7.53
C ASP A 356 -16.13 -8.79 6.19
N ILE A 357 -17.09 -8.67 5.28
CA ILE A 357 -16.93 -9.17 3.90
C ILE A 357 -16.08 -8.17 3.10
N HIS A 358 -15.05 -8.70 2.44
CA HIS A 358 -14.29 -8.00 1.42
C HIS A 358 -14.96 -8.21 0.06
N VAL A 359 -15.73 -7.24 -0.39
CA VAL A 359 -16.70 -7.38 -1.49
C VAL A 359 -16.06 -7.77 -2.83
N SER A 360 -14.98 -7.09 -3.22
CA SER A 360 -14.30 -7.36 -4.49
C SER A 360 -13.75 -8.78 -4.54
N PHE A 361 -13.04 -9.21 -3.48
CA PHE A 361 -12.55 -10.57 -3.30
C PHE A 361 -13.67 -11.61 -3.33
N PHE A 362 -14.75 -11.34 -2.59
CA PHE A 362 -15.89 -12.23 -2.46
C PHE A 362 -16.60 -12.43 -3.81
N MET A 363 -16.88 -11.35 -4.55
CA MET A 363 -17.54 -11.40 -5.85
C MET A 363 -16.71 -12.16 -6.89
N ALA A 364 -15.41 -11.85 -7.03
CA ALA A 364 -14.59 -12.49 -8.05
C ALA A 364 -14.54 -14.01 -7.86
N HIS A 365 -14.30 -14.46 -6.63
CA HIS A 365 -14.26 -15.89 -6.33
C HIS A 365 -15.64 -16.54 -6.38
N TYR A 366 -16.70 -15.83 -5.99
CA TYR A 366 -18.07 -16.30 -6.16
C TYR A 366 -18.39 -16.59 -7.64
N VAL A 367 -18.06 -15.67 -8.55
CA VAL A 367 -18.24 -15.86 -10.00
C VAL A 367 -17.47 -17.10 -10.49
N MET A 368 -16.22 -17.27 -10.05
CA MET A 368 -15.40 -18.43 -10.42
C MET A 368 -16.01 -19.76 -9.95
N GLU A 369 -16.48 -19.81 -8.70
CA GLU A 369 -17.11 -21.01 -8.13
C GLU A 369 -18.47 -21.30 -8.77
N ARG A 370 -19.25 -20.27 -9.13
CA ARG A 370 -20.53 -20.43 -9.83
C ARG A 370 -20.35 -20.95 -11.25
N LEU A 371 -19.32 -20.50 -11.98
CA LEU A 371 -18.99 -21.07 -13.28
C LEU A 371 -18.58 -22.54 -13.15
N ARG A 372 -17.73 -22.86 -12.16
CA ARG A 372 -17.33 -24.23 -11.84
C ARG A 372 -18.54 -25.12 -11.54
N GLU A 373 -19.45 -24.67 -10.68
CA GLU A 373 -20.69 -25.37 -10.35
C GLU A 373 -21.55 -25.59 -11.59
N THR A 374 -21.69 -24.58 -12.45
CA THR A 374 -22.44 -24.66 -13.71
C THR A 374 -21.85 -25.70 -14.66
N GLN A 375 -20.52 -25.75 -14.81
CA GLN A 375 -19.84 -26.73 -15.66
C GLN A 375 -20.04 -28.17 -15.15
N LEU A 376 -19.92 -28.36 -13.83
CA LEU A 376 -20.14 -29.66 -13.19
C LEU A 376 -21.60 -30.09 -13.30
N GLU A 377 -22.55 -29.21 -13.00
CA GLU A 377 -23.98 -29.47 -13.09
C GLU A 377 -24.38 -29.82 -14.52
N SER A 378 -23.92 -29.03 -15.50
CA SER A 378 -24.18 -29.26 -16.91
C SER A 378 -23.67 -30.64 -17.37
N TYR A 379 -22.46 -31.02 -16.95
CA TYR A 379 -21.95 -32.35 -17.26
C TYR A 379 -22.78 -33.45 -16.57
N TRP A 380 -22.99 -33.30 -15.27
CA TRP A 380 -23.57 -34.34 -14.41
C TRP A 380 -25.04 -34.60 -14.72
N VAL A 381 -25.81 -33.54 -14.99
CA VAL A 381 -27.26 -33.62 -15.21
C VAL A 381 -27.62 -33.81 -16.68
N HIS A 382 -26.89 -33.18 -17.61
CA HIS A 382 -27.32 -33.16 -19.02
C HIS A 382 -26.44 -33.99 -19.95
N ARG A 383 -25.19 -34.28 -19.58
CA ARG A 383 -24.25 -34.99 -20.46
C ARG A 383 -24.03 -36.44 -20.10
N LEU A 384 -24.01 -36.74 -18.81
CA LEU A 384 -23.88 -38.10 -18.33
C LEU A 384 -25.17 -38.89 -18.57
N ASP A 385 -26.32 -38.27 -18.30
CA ASP A 385 -27.67 -38.78 -18.59
C ASP A 385 -28.04 -38.46 -20.05
N VAL A 386 -27.88 -39.46 -20.93
CA VAL A 386 -28.06 -39.29 -22.39
C VAL A 386 -29.52 -39.48 -22.79
N ASN A 387 -30.28 -40.29 -22.05
CA ASN A 387 -31.69 -40.56 -22.31
C ASN A 387 -32.62 -39.54 -21.62
N HIS A 388 -32.08 -38.69 -20.75
CA HIS A 388 -32.77 -37.62 -20.01
C HIS A 388 -33.91 -38.12 -19.13
N ASP A 389 -33.75 -39.32 -18.56
CA ASP A 389 -34.75 -39.92 -17.66
C ASP A 389 -34.50 -39.61 -16.19
N GLY A 390 -33.39 -38.95 -15.86
CA GLY A 390 -33.01 -38.55 -14.50
C GLY A 390 -32.45 -39.70 -13.66
N ILE A 391 -32.09 -40.81 -14.29
CA ILE A 391 -31.49 -42.02 -13.71
C ILE A 391 -30.16 -42.27 -14.43
N LEU A 392 -29.15 -42.83 -13.75
CA LEU A 392 -27.88 -43.18 -14.36
C LEU A 392 -27.73 -44.69 -14.49
N ASP A 393 -27.92 -45.20 -15.71
CA ASP A 393 -27.77 -46.62 -16.02
C ASP A 393 -26.30 -47.04 -16.02
N TRP A 394 -26.02 -48.34 -15.87
CA TRP A 394 -24.64 -48.86 -15.96
C TRP A 394 -23.91 -48.40 -17.22
N LYS A 395 -24.57 -48.39 -18.38
CA LYS A 395 -23.97 -47.97 -19.66
C LYS A 395 -23.54 -46.51 -19.68
N GLU A 396 -24.21 -45.65 -18.91
CA GLU A 396 -23.88 -44.23 -18.81
C GLU A 396 -22.73 -44.02 -17.84
N ARG A 397 -22.79 -44.68 -16.68
CA ARG A 397 -21.72 -44.67 -15.68
C ARG A 397 -20.41 -45.25 -16.23
N GLU A 398 -20.48 -46.34 -16.98
CA GLU A 398 -19.34 -47.00 -17.61
C GLU A 398 -18.57 -46.05 -18.55
N LYS A 399 -19.25 -45.15 -19.27
CA LYS A 399 -18.59 -44.16 -20.14
C LYS A 399 -17.69 -43.22 -19.34
N LEU A 400 -18.18 -42.70 -18.22
CA LEU A 400 -17.39 -41.83 -17.35
C LEU A 400 -16.22 -42.60 -16.70
N ILE A 401 -16.47 -43.84 -16.27
CA ILE A 401 -15.43 -44.72 -15.70
C ILE A 401 -14.31 -44.94 -16.70
N LEU A 402 -14.65 -45.28 -17.95
CA LEU A 402 -13.67 -45.52 -19.01
C LEU A 402 -12.89 -44.24 -19.36
N LEU A 403 -13.56 -43.08 -19.41
CA LEU A 403 -12.90 -41.79 -19.61
C LEU A 403 -11.84 -41.53 -18.54
N ILE A 404 -12.19 -41.68 -17.26
CA ILE A 404 -11.28 -41.46 -16.13
C ILE A 404 -10.14 -42.50 -16.11
N GLN A 405 -10.43 -43.78 -16.37
CA GLN A 405 -9.41 -44.82 -16.44
C GLN A 405 -8.42 -44.57 -17.58
N SER A 406 -8.91 -44.12 -18.74
CA SER A 406 -8.06 -43.73 -19.86
C SER A 406 -7.16 -42.55 -19.51
N TRP A 407 -7.69 -41.54 -18.80
CA TRP A 407 -6.92 -40.40 -18.32
C TRP A 407 -5.82 -40.82 -17.33
N ASN A 408 -6.20 -41.56 -16.28
CA ASN A 408 -5.26 -42.03 -15.26
C ASN A 408 -4.17 -42.95 -15.82
N SER A 409 -4.48 -43.78 -16.84
CA SER A 409 -3.49 -44.69 -17.46
C SER A 409 -2.56 -43.99 -18.44
N ASN A 410 -3.04 -42.97 -19.17
CA ASN A 410 -2.24 -42.21 -20.13
C ASN A 410 -1.16 -41.32 -19.47
N GLN A 411 -1.31 -40.96 -18.18
CA GLN A 411 -0.31 -40.15 -17.47
C GLN A 411 1.03 -40.87 -17.19
N GLN A 412 1.11 -42.20 -17.31
CA GLN A 412 2.39 -42.92 -17.17
C GLN A 412 3.36 -42.75 -18.38
N GLN A 413 2.98 -42.01 -19.42
CA GLN A 413 3.86 -41.68 -20.57
C GLN A 413 4.27 -40.19 -20.59
N GLU A 414 5.06 -39.78 -19.61
CA GLU A 414 5.30 -38.38 -19.21
C GLU A 414 5.97 -37.40 -20.22
N VAL A 415 6.47 -37.80 -21.39
CA VAL A 415 7.28 -36.87 -22.23
C VAL A 415 6.85 -36.72 -23.68
N ARG A 416 6.34 -37.78 -24.33
CA ARG A 416 5.99 -37.74 -25.77
C ARG A 416 4.57 -37.23 -26.05
N LEU A 417 3.64 -37.34 -25.10
CA LEU A 417 2.25 -36.92 -25.26
C LEU A 417 2.06 -35.40 -25.13
N ARG A 418 2.90 -34.73 -24.32
CA ARG A 418 2.94 -33.26 -24.18
C ARG A 418 3.20 -32.51 -25.50
N GLN A 419 3.87 -33.14 -26.46
CA GLN A 419 4.17 -32.54 -27.78
C GLN A 419 3.08 -32.76 -28.84
N ARG A 420 2.14 -33.70 -28.64
CA ARG A 420 1.15 -34.09 -29.68
C ARG A 420 -0.30 -33.74 -29.35
N HIS A 421 -0.62 -33.41 -28.09
CA HIS A 421 -2.01 -33.17 -27.64
C HIS A 421 -2.37 -31.70 -27.37
N SER A 422 -1.57 -30.73 -27.85
CA SER A 422 -1.87 -29.32 -27.63
C SER A 422 -3.07 -28.87 -28.49
N ARG A 423 -4.27 -28.98 -27.94
CA ARG A 423 -5.44 -28.25 -28.44
C ARG A 423 -5.24 -26.77 -28.10
N PRO A 424 -5.53 -25.83 -29.02
CA PRO A 424 -5.43 -24.41 -28.71
C PRO A 424 -6.52 -24.01 -27.70
N THR A 425 -6.15 -23.21 -26.70
CA THR A 425 -7.06 -22.63 -25.69
C THR A 425 -7.88 -21.47 -26.25
N MET A 426 -8.93 -21.03 -25.55
CA MET A 426 -9.73 -19.89 -26.01
C MET A 426 -9.01 -18.55 -26.05
N ILE A 427 -8.00 -18.39 -25.18
CA ILE A 427 -7.15 -17.21 -25.16
C ILE A 427 -6.07 -17.25 -26.25
N ALA A 428 -5.92 -18.33 -27.01
CA ALA A 428 -4.96 -18.36 -28.11
C ALA A 428 -5.46 -17.46 -29.26
N GLY A 429 -4.79 -16.32 -29.47
CA GLY A 429 -5.10 -15.39 -30.57
C GLY A 429 -6.28 -14.44 -30.32
N TYR A 430 -6.58 -14.13 -29.06
CA TYR A 430 -7.67 -13.20 -28.67
C TYR A 430 -7.50 -11.80 -29.27
N ASP A 431 -6.25 -11.36 -29.48
CA ASP A 431 -5.88 -10.11 -30.13
C ASP A 431 -6.43 -10.03 -31.57
N GLY A 432 -6.30 -11.12 -32.32
CA GLY A 432 -6.87 -11.26 -33.66
C GLY A 432 -8.39 -11.29 -33.65
N VAL A 433 -9.00 -11.88 -32.61
CA VAL A 433 -10.47 -11.90 -32.42
C VAL A 433 -10.99 -10.49 -32.18
N PHE A 434 -10.42 -9.76 -31.21
CA PHE A 434 -10.79 -8.38 -30.91
C PHE A 434 -10.67 -7.47 -32.13
N LYS A 435 -9.59 -7.61 -32.91
CA LYS A 435 -9.40 -6.87 -34.16
C LYS A 435 -10.46 -7.17 -35.22
N ARG A 436 -10.97 -8.41 -35.30
CA ARG A 436 -12.05 -8.79 -36.23
C ARG A 436 -13.41 -8.25 -35.81
N VAL A 437 -13.70 -8.29 -34.50
CA VAL A 437 -14.98 -7.83 -33.92
C VAL A 437 -15.03 -6.30 -33.82
N GLY A 438 -13.88 -5.63 -33.90
CA GLY A 438 -13.78 -4.19 -33.69
C GLY A 438 -13.81 -3.81 -32.20
N VAL A 439 -13.50 -4.74 -31.30
CA VAL A 439 -13.32 -4.43 -29.88
C VAL A 439 -11.93 -3.78 -29.72
N PRO A 440 -11.84 -2.54 -29.23
CA PRO A 440 -10.56 -1.87 -29.05
C PRO A 440 -9.82 -2.55 -27.88
N TRP A 441 -8.51 -2.74 -28.04
CA TRP A 441 -7.65 -3.39 -27.03
C TRP A 441 -6.44 -2.49 -26.76
N SER A 442 -6.14 -2.29 -25.47
CA SER A 442 -5.13 -1.33 -25.03
C SER A 442 -3.71 -1.91 -25.02
N GLY A 443 -3.59 -3.23 -24.90
CA GLY A 443 -2.30 -3.89 -24.62
C GLY A 443 -1.95 -3.93 -23.13
N SER A 444 -2.67 -3.21 -22.26
CA SER A 444 -2.36 -3.06 -20.84
C SER A 444 -2.64 -4.33 -20.03
N THR A 445 -3.65 -5.10 -20.44
CA THR A 445 -4.02 -6.37 -19.79
C THR A 445 -3.68 -7.56 -20.67
N VAL A 446 -2.92 -8.50 -20.10
CA VAL A 446 -2.60 -9.80 -20.73
C VAL A 446 -3.51 -10.87 -20.18
N TYR A 447 -4.30 -11.49 -21.07
CA TYR A 447 -5.20 -12.57 -20.70
C TYR A 447 -4.39 -13.85 -20.42
N ARG A 448 -4.55 -14.40 -19.22
CA ARG A 448 -3.84 -15.61 -18.78
C ARG A 448 -4.70 -16.85 -18.86
N LEU A 449 -5.93 -16.85 -18.38
CA LEU A 449 -6.77 -18.06 -18.38
C LEU A 449 -8.22 -17.67 -18.61
N ALA A 450 -8.94 -18.37 -19.48
CA ALA A 450 -10.39 -18.27 -19.54
C ALA A 450 -11.04 -19.33 -18.63
N GLY A 451 -12.09 -18.97 -17.90
CA GLY A 451 -12.76 -19.87 -16.96
C GLY A 451 -13.33 -21.14 -17.61
N MET A 452 -13.67 -21.09 -18.91
CA MET A 452 -14.13 -22.27 -19.64
C MET A 452 -13.03 -23.24 -20.07
N ASP A 453 -11.75 -22.82 -20.05
CA ASP A 453 -10.62 -23.72 -20.34
C ASP A 453 -10.29 -24.64 -19.14
N GLY A 454 -10.83 -24.34 -17.95
CA GLY A 454 -10.68 -25.12 -16.74
C GLY A 454 -10.67 -24.27 -15.46
N TYR A 455 -10.61 -24.93 -14.30
CA TYR A 455 -10.60 -24.23 -13.01
C TYR A 455 -9.19 -23.70 -12.66
N PRO A 456 -9.04 -22.42 -12.23
CA PRO A 456 -7.74 -21.78 -12.06
C PRO A 456 -6.91 -22.26 -10.87
N PHE A 457 -7.54 -22.81 -9.82
CA PHE A 457 -6.89 -23.07 -8.54
C PHE A 457 -6.68 -24.57 -8.26
N MET A 458 -6.62 -25.38 -9.32
CA MET A 458 -6.30 -26.81 -9.24
C MET A 458 -4.91 -27.04 -8.68
N ILE A 459 -4.70 -28.04 -7.84
CA ILE A 459 -3.38 -28.35 -7.28
C ILE A 459 -2.62 -29.26 -8.25
N LYS A 460 -1.34 -28.95 -8.48
CA LYS A 460 -0.48 -29.71 -9.40
C LYS A 460 -0.21 -31.12 -8.87
N ASP A 461 -0.33 -32.12 -9.74
CA ASP A 461 -0.09 -33.54 -9.43
C ASP A 461 -0.92 -34.05 -8.25
N ALA A 462 -2.14 -33.52 -8.13
CA ALA A 462 -3.10 -33.89 -7.11
C ALA A 462 -3.54 -35.36 -7.28
N ASP A 463 -3.00 -36.26 -6.45
CA ASP A 463 -3.59 -37.56 -6.19
C ASP A 463 -4.80 -37.34 -5.26
N THR A 464 -5.99 -37.23 -5.85
CA THR A 464 -7.24 -36.96 -5.11
C THR A 464 -7.59 -38.03 -4.07
N SER A 465 -6.95 -39.21 -4.11
CA SER A 465 -7.13 -40.29 -3.14
C SER A 465 -6.46 -40.02 -1.78
N LYS A 466 -5.46 -39.11 -1.75
CA LYS A 466 -4.78 -38.66 -0.54
C LYS A 466 -5.13 -37.20 -0.33
N THR A 467 -6.25 -36.96 0.34
CA THR A 467 -6.73 -35.63 0.77
C THR A 467 -5.60 -34.63 0.85
N ILE A 468 -5.59 -33.66 -0.07
CA ILE A 468 -4.49 -32.70 -0.13
C ILE A 468 -4.51 -31.93 1.20
N PRO A 469 -3.47 -32.02 2.03
CA PRO A 469 -3.51 -31.39 3.35
C PRO A 469 -3.65 -29.88 3.16
N LEU A 470 -4.78 -29.33 3.60
CA LEU A 470 -5.01 -27.88 3.69
C LEU A 470 -4.18 -27.25 4.82
N VAL A 471 -3.60 -28.09 5.69
CA VAL A 471 -2.61 -27.69 6.67
C VAL A 471 -1.31 -27.37 5.92
N PRO A 472 -0.71 -26.18 6.10
CA PRO A 472 0.59 -25.87 5.52
C PRO A 472 1.57 -26.97 5.90
N SER A 473 2.19 -27.63 4.92
CA SER A 473 3.31 -28.53 5.22
C SER A 473 4.41 -27.70 5.86
N LEU A 474 5.18 -28.25 6.80
CA LEU A 474 6.35 -27.54 7.32
C LEU A 474 7.55 -27.92 6.44
N ASN A 475 8.36 -26.95 6.04
CA ASN A 475 9.64 -27.24 5.40
C ASN A 475 10.64 -27.82 6.43
N GLU A 476 11.81 -28.28 5.98
CA GLU A 476 12.86 -28.84 6.84
C GLU A 476 13.33 -27.88 7.96
N LYS A 477 13.03 -26.58 7.83
CA LYS A 477 13.33 -25.52 8.81
C LYS A 477 12.17 -25.23 9.76
N GLY A 478 11.05 -25.95 9.66
CA GLY A 478 9.84 -25.73 10.47
C GLY A 478 8.98 -24.55 10.01
N GLU A 479 9.19 -24.02 8.80
CA GLU A 479 8.39 -22.91 8.25
C GLU A 479 7.20 -23.46 7.44
N GLN A 480 6.05 -22.79 7.52
CA GLN A 480 4.86 -23.15 6.75
C GLN A 480 5.10 -23.03 5.23
N GLN A 481 5.22 -24.16 4.56
CA GLN A 481 5.19 -24.32 3.12
C GLN A 481 3.74 -24.22 2.64
N GLN A 482 3.48 -23.20 1.84
CA GLN A 482 2.16 -22.94 1.29
C GLN A 482 1.84 -23.89 0.12
N PRO A 483 0.63 -24.45 0.02
CA PRO A 483 0.24 -25.34 -1.08
C PRO A 483 0.36 -24.62 -2.42
N GLN A 484 1.04 -25.22 -3.41
CA GLN A 484 1.32 -24.55 -4.68
C GLN A 484 0.04 -24.41 -5.52
N ILE A 485 -0.36 -23.18 -5.79
CA ILE A 485 -1.43 -22.84 -6.74
C ILE A 485 -0.78 -22.53 -8.10
N PRO A 486 -1.11 -23.25 -9.19
CA PRO A 486 -0.50 -23.10 -10.52
C PRO A 486 -0.68 -21.73 -11.16
N TYR A 487 -1.60 -20.91 -10.64
CA TYR A 487 -1.83 -19.55 -11.13
C TYR A 487 -0.59 -18.64 -11.00
N MET A 488 0.25 -18.85 -9.98
CA MET A 488 1.47 -18.06 -9.70
C MET A 488 2.44 -17.90 -10.88
N ARG A 489 2.48 -18.87 -11.80
CA ARG A 489 3.35 -18.84 -12.99
C ARG A 489 2.58 -19.03 -14.28
N TYR A 490 1.25 -18.85 -14.22
CA TYR A 490 0.31 -19.31 -15.23
C TYR A 490 0.81 -20.56 -15.95
N GLU A 491 0.65 -21.72 -15.30
CA GLU A 491 0.86 -22.99 -15.99
C GLU A 491 -0.29 -23.19 -16.99
N GLN A 492 0.07 -23.37 -18.26
CA GLN A 492 -0.89 -23.64 -19.33
C GLN A 492 -1.72 -24.86 -18.95
N PRO A 493 -3.04 -24.88 -19.21
CA PRO A 493 -3.93 -25.98 -18.82
C PRO A 493 -3.37 -27.37 -19.17
N GLN A 494 -2.81 -27.53 -20.37
CA GLN A 494 -2.13 -28.75 -20.85
C GLN A 494 -0.93 -29.27 -20.01
N THR A 495 -0.45 -28.50 -19.03
CA THR A 495 0.64 -28.90 -18.13
C THR A 495 0.14 -29.33 -16.74
N ARG A 496 -1.15 -29.17 -16.46
CA ARG A 496 -1.78 -29.55 -15.21
C ARG A 496 -2.21 -31.02 -15.31
N THR A 497 -1.83 -31.80 -14.31
CA THR A 497 -2.14 -33.22 -14.22
C THR A 497 -2.73 -33.52 -12.86
N CYS A 498 -3.81 -34.30 -12.85
CA CYS A 498 -4.46 -34.80 -11.64
C CYS A 498 -4.84 -36.28 -11.83
N GLN A 499 -4.93 -37.02 -10.73
CA GLN A 499 -5.36 -38.41 -10.71
C GLN A 499 -6.66 -38.54 -9.90
N LEU A 500 -7.70 -39.10 -10.53
CA LEU A 500 -9.03 -39.23 -9.93
C LEU A 500 -9.28 -40.68 -9.48
N ASP A 501 -9.46 -40.89 -8.18
CA ASP A 501 -9.89 -42.20 -7.65
C ASP A 501 -11.42 -42.32 -7.77
N LEU A 502 -11.87 -43.24 -8.64
CA LEU A 502 -13.27 -43.48 -8.92
C LEU A 502 -14.06 -43.90 -7.67
N ALA A 503 -13.52 -44.81 -6.85
CA ALA A 503 -14.21 -45.33 -5.69
C ALA A 503 -14.30 -44.26 -4.59
N PHE A 504 -13.21 -43.51 -4.40
CA PHE A 504 -13.21 -42.39 -3.47
C PHE A 504 -14.15 -41.28 -3.95
N CYS A 505 -13.99 -40.73 -5.15
CA CYS A 505 -14.73 -39.54 -5.60
C CYS A 505 -16.21 -39.81 -5.94
N LEU A 506 -16.52 -40.94 -6.60
CA LEU A 506 -17.88 -41.24 -7.09
C LEU A 506 -18.64 -42.22 -6.18
N GLY A 507 -17.93 -42.92 -5.29
CA GLY A 507 -18.49 -43.94 -4.41
C GLY A 507 -18.51 -45.33 -5.05
N ASN A 508 -18.44 -46.37 -4.20
CA ASN A 508 -18.41 -47.78 -4.65
C ASN A 508 -19.67 -48.19 -5.43
N GLU A 509 -20.82 -47.60 -5.09
CA GLU A 509 -22.10 -47.83 -5.76
C GLU A 509 -22.08 -47.39 -7.23
N PHE A 510 -21.38 -46.29 -7.53
CA PHE A 510 -21.24 -45.80 -8.89
C PHE A 510 -20.41 -46.75 -9.76
N VAL A 511 -19.38 -47.37 -9.17
CA VAL A 511 -18.40 -48.24 -9.87
C VAL A 511 -18.87 -49.69 -9.96
N ASP A 512 -19.84 -50.11 -9.14
CA ASP A 512 -20.30 -51.51 -9.11
C ASP A 512 -21.19 -51.85 -10.34
N PRO A 513 -20.75 -52.79 -11.22
CA PRO A 513 -21.56 -53.26 -12.35
C PRO A 513 -22.83 -54.00 -11.94
N LYS A 514 -22.92 -54.47 -10.68
CA LYS A 514 -24.08 -55.20 -10.18
C LYS A 514 -25.25 -54.29 -9.82
N GLN A 515 -25.00 -53.01 -9.58
CA GLN A 515 -26.09 -52.04 -9.46
C GLN A 515 -26.60 -51.71 -10.86
N PRO A 516 -27.89 -51.91 -11.18
CA PRO A 516 -28.39 -51.69 -12.53
C PRO A 516 -28.47 -50.19 -12.88
N ALA A 517 -28.95 -49.37 -11.94
CA ALA A 517 -29.21 -47.95 -12.16
C ALA A 517 -29.13 -47.16 -10.85
N MET A 518 -28.70 -45.90 -10.92
CA MET A 518 -28.60 -44.98 -9.79
C MET A 518 -29.80 -44.03 -9.78
N THR A 519 -30.49 -43.93 -8.65
CA THR A 519 -31.67 -43.07 -8.49
C THR A 519 -31.28 -41.59 -8.42
N ARG A 520 -32.23 -40.69 -8.71
CA ARG A 520 -32.05 -39.23 -8.63
C ARG A 520 -31.43 -38.75 -7.31
N ASN A 521 -31.81 -39.36 -6.19
CA ASN A 521 -31.27 -39.00 -4.88
C ASN A 521 -29.80 -39.41 -4.72
N GLU A 522 -29.41 -40.57 -5.22
CA GLU A 522 -28.02 -41.03 -5.20
C GLU A 522 -27.17 -40.15 -6.15
N ILE A 523 -27.69 -39.84 -7.33
CA ILE A 523 -27.06 -38.92 -8.30
C ILE A 523 -26.77 -37.57 -7.65
N GLN A 524 -27.75 -37.03 -6.92
CA GLN A 524 -27.61 -35.75 -6.22
C GLN A 524 -26.58 -35.81 -5.09
N LYS A 525 -26.49 -36.93 -4.35
CA LYS A 525 -25.45 -37.11 -3.31
C LYS A 525 -24.05 -37.12 -3.91
N VAL A 526 -23.84 -37.83 -5.02
CA VAL A 526 -22.53 -37.84 -5.69
C VAL A 526 -22.20 -36.46 -6.24
N PHE A 527 -23.17 -35.74 -6.81
CA PHE A 527 -22.97 -34.36 -7.23
C PHE A 527 -22.58 -33.44 -6.07
N GLN A 528 -23.31 -33.48 -4.94
CA GLN A 528 -23.00 -32.70 -3.74
C GLN A 528 -21.59 -32.97 -3.25
N ARG A 529 -21.18 -34.23 -3.30
CA ARG A 529 -19.81 -34.63 -2.96
C ARG A 529 -18.77 -34.02 -3.90
N LEU A 530 -18.96 -34.13 -5.21
CA LEU A 530 -18.02 -33.58 -6.21
C LEU A 530 -17.98 -32.04 -6.21
N ALA A 531 -19.14 -31.40 -6.01
CA ALA A 531 -19.29 -29.96 -6.07
C ALA A 531 -18.79 -29.27 -4.79
N PHE A 532 -19.08 -29.83 -3.61
CA PHE A 532 -18.95 -29.10 -2.34
C PHE A 532 -18.06 -29.80 -1.29
N GLU A 533 -18.20 -31.12 -1.10
CA GLU A 533 -17.47 -31.85 -0.05
C GLU A 533 -16.02 -32.17 -0.48
N GLU A 534 -15.89 -32.97 -1.53
CA GLU A 534 -14.63 -33.40 -2.13
C GLU A 534 -14.37 -32.59 -3.40
N PHE A 535 -14.33 -31.27 -3.25
CA PHE A 535 -14.25 -30.34 -4.38
C PHE A 535 -13.04 -30.58 -5.31
N HIS A 536 -11.94 -31.12 -4.78
CA HIS A 536 -10.77 -31.51 -5.58
C HIS A 536 -11.10 -32.56 -6.65
N CYS A 537 -12.04 -33.49 -6.35
CA CYS A 537 -12.54 -34.46 -7.32
C CYS A 537 -13.28 -33.76 -8.46
N GLY A 538 -14.11 -32.76 -8.15
CA GLY A 538 -14.78 -31.94 -9.16
C GLY A 538 -13.82 -31.11 -10.00
N ASP A 539 -12.79 -30.52 -9.37
CA ASP A 539 -11.76 -29.74 -10.08
C ASP A 539 -11.01 -30.64 -11.09
N CYS A 540 -10.61 -31.84 -10.65
CA CYS A 540 -9.95 -32.82 -11.51
C CYS A 540 -10.87 -33.34 -12.61
N LEU A 541 -12.16 -33.57 -12.32
CA LEU A 541 -13.14 -33.94 -13.34
C LEU A 541 -13.26 -32.87 -14.43
N LEU A 542 -13.31 -31.59 -14.05
CA LEU A 542 -13.33 -30.50 -15.04
C LEU A 542 -12.06 -30.50 -15.89
N GLU A 543 -10.88 -30.75 -15.31
CA GLU A 543 -9.64 -30.89 -16.10
C GLU A 543 -9.73 -32.01 -17.13
N ILE A 544 -10.23 -33.18 -16.71
CA ILE A 544 -10.40 -34.33 -17.59
C ILE A 544 -11.36 -33.97 -18.74
N LEU A 545 -12.43 -33.22 -18.45
CA LEU A 545 -13.42 -32.82 -19.44
C LEU A 545 -12.95 -31.72 -20.39
N THR A 546 -12.02 -30.85 -19.98
CA THR A 546 -11.55 -29.75 -20.83
C THR A 546 -10.22 -30.04 -21.53
N GLN A 547 -9.33 -30.84 -20.93
CA GLN A 547 -7.97 -31.09 -21.43
C GLN A 547 -7.77 -32.47 -22.06
N HIS A 548 -8.72 -33.41 -21.95
CA HIS A 548 -8.57 -34.70 -22.61
C HIS A 548 -8.49 -34.52 -24.15
N PRO A 549 -7.66 -35.30 -24.89
CA PRO A 549 -7.41 -35.08 -26.31
C PRO A 549 -8.64 -35.12 -27.22
N ASP A 550 -9.74 -35.72 -26.75
CA ASP A 550 -11.05 -35.80 -27.42
C ASP A 550 -12.11 -34.85 -26.81
N ALA A 551 -11.81 -34.23 -25.67
CA ALA A 551 -12.73 -33.42 -24.87
C ALA A 551 -12.43 -31.91 -24.97
N GLY A 552 -13.41 -31.07 -24.65
CA GLY A 552 -13.43 -29.64 -24.94
C GLY A 552 -14.67 -28.98 -24.35
N VAL A 553 -15.01 -27.75 -24.76
CA VAL A 553 -16.19 -27.04 -24.23
C VAL A 553 -17.48 -27.85 -24.46
N SER A 554 -17.59 -28.58 -25.58
CA SER A 554 -18.75 -29.45 -25.84
C SER A 554 -18.86 -30.66 -24.91
N ALA A 555 -17.77 -31.03 -24.20
CA ALA A 555 -17.75 -32.25 -23.40
C ALA A 555 -18.71 -32.16 -22.22
N TRP A 556 -18.85 -30.96 -21.64
CA TRP A 556 -19.74 -30.66 -20.53
C TRP A 556 -21.00 -29.88 -20.90
N MET A 557 -21.06 -29.25 -22.08
CA MET A 557 -22.28 -28.57 -22.58
C MET A 557 -23.37 -29.56 -23.04
N PRO A 558 -24.67 -29.26 -22.88
CA PRO A 558 -25.77 -30.17 -23.26
C PRO A 558 -25.77 -30.57 -24.74
N GLN A 559 -26.26 -31.78 -25.01
CA GLN A 559 -26.23 -32.41 -26.34
C GLN A 559 -27.26 -31.92 -27.35
N ASN A 560 -28.18 -31.02 -27.01
CA ASN A 560 -29.25 -30.53 -27.88
C ASN A 560 -29.34 -28.99 -27.81
N GLU A 561 -28.94 -28.27 -28.86
CA GLU A 561 -28.95 -26.79 -28.92
C GLU A 561 -30.34 -26.16 -28.77
N HIS A 562 -31.38 -26.89 -29.15
CA HIS A 562 -32.75 -26.41 -29.07
C HIS A 562 -33.42 -26.77 -27.73
N SER A 563 -32.72 -27.46 -26.83
CA SER A 563 -33.25 -27.81 -25.51
C SER A 563 -33.25 -26.61 -24.57
N GLU A 564 -34.23 -26.59 -23.66
CA GLU A 564 -34.28 -25.61 -22.56
C GLU A 564 -33.02 -25.69 -21.68
N ALA A 565 -32.49 -26.90 -21.46
CA ALA A 565 -31.24 -27.11 -20.74
C ALA A 565 -30.04 -26.39 -21.38
N PHE A 566 -29.92 -26.43 -22.70
CA PHE A 566 -28.84 -25.74 -23.41
C PHE A 566 -28.96 -24.22 -23.28
N GLN A 567 -30.17 -23.68 -23.35
CA GLN A 567 -30.42 -22.25 -23.16
C GLN A 567 -30.09 -21.81 -21.73
N ASP A 568 -30.53 -22.56 -20.72
CA ASP A 568 -30.24 -22.30 -19.31
C ASP A 568 -28.73 -22.32 -19.02
N VAL A 569 -28.03 -23.37 -19.47
CA VAL A 569 -26.57 -23.48 -19.29
C VAL A 569 -25.86 -22.33 -20.00
N THR A 570 -26.24 -22.00 -21.23
CA THR A 570 -25.61 -20.90 -21.98
C THR A 570 -25.84 -19.54 -21.28
N GLN A 571 -27.03 -19.32 -20.73
CA GLN A 571 -27.35 -18.11 -19.97
C GLN A 571 -26.51 -18.03 -18.68
N LYS A 572 -26.37 -19.14 -17.94
CA LYS A 572 -25.52 -19.21 -16.74
C LYS A 572 -24.04 -18.99 -17.11
N VAL A 573 -23.55 -19.63 -18.17
CA VAL A 573 -22.17 -19.43 -18.66
C VAL A 573 -21.94 -17.98 -19.03
N SER A 574 -22.82 -17.35 -19.83
CA SER A 574 -22.68 -15.94 -20.19
C SER A 574 -22.69 -15.00 -18.98
N ARG A 575 -23.41 -15.35 -17.90
CA ARG A 575 -23.49 -14.58 -16.66
C ARG A 575 -22.25 -14.71 -15.80
N TYR A 576 -21.67 -15.91 -15.69
CA TYR A 576 -20.53 -16.20 -14.81
C TYR A 576 -19.19 -16.35 -15.55
N ASN A 577 -19.13 -16.10 -16.86
CA ASN A 577 -17.90 -16.21 -17.63
C ASN A 577 -16.85 -15.20 -17.13
N TYR A 578 -15.58 -15.61 -17.16
CA TYR A 578 -14.48 -14.76 -16.72
C TYR A 578 -13.17 -15.14 -17.41
N VAL A 579 -12.23 -14.19 -17.34
CA VAL A 579 -10.82 -14.35 -17.65
C VAL A 579 -9.97 -13.86 -16.49
N LEU A 580 -8.89 -14.58 -16.20
CA LEU A 580 -7.84 -14.10 -15.33
C LEU A 580 -6.84 -13.30 -16.16
N GLY A 581 -6.71 -12.02 -15.85
CA GLY A 581 -5.79 -11.09 -16.50
C GLY A 581 -4.62 -10.75 -15.59
N THR A 582 -3.45 -10.48 -16.17
CA THR A 582 -2.34 -9.84 -15.47
C THR A 582 -1.99 -8.55 -16.18
N SER A 583 -1.89 -7.49 -15.40
CA SER A 583 -1.39 -6.20 -15.89
C SER A 583 -0.15 -5.86 -15.10
N ASP A 584 0.76 -5.15 -15.75
CA ASP A 584 1.96 -4.66 -15.11
C ASP A 584 1.58 -3.57 -14.10
N TYR A 585 1.60 -3.87 -12.81
CA TYR A 585 1.32 -2.88 -11.77
C TYR A 585 2.48 -2.71 -10.80
N SER A 586 2.44 -1.64 -10.01
CA SER A 586 3.37 -1.39 -8.93
C SER A 586 2.63 -0.95 -7.68
N PHE A 587 2.88 -1.64 -6.58
CA PHE A 587 2.41 -1.26 -5.26
C PHE A 587 3.55 -0.57 -4.50
N MET A 588 3.33 0.67 -4.06
CA MET A 588 4.35 1.48 -3.41
C MET A 588 3.88 1.98 -2.06
N ALA A 589 4.53 1.50 -1.02
CA ALA A 589 4.36 2.00 0.33
C ALA A 589 5.06 3.35 0.52
N LEU A 590 4.35 4.36 1.00
CA LEU A 590 4.94 5.64 1.39
C LEU A 590 5.52 5.59 2.81
N GLN A 591 6.65 4.91 2.98
CA GLN A 591 7.37 4.81 4.26
C GLN A 591 8.25 6.06 4.49
N GLY A 592 7.59 7.21 4.66
CA GLY A 592 8.27 8.50 4.87
C GLY A 592 8.83 9.14 3.61
N VAL A 593 9.32 10.37 3.76
CA VAL A 593 9.63 11.28 2.63
C VAL A 593 10.73 10.75 1.71
N GLU A 594 11.82 10.19 2.25
CA GLU A 594 12.93 9.67 1.42
C GLU A 594 12.54 8.42 0.64
N ALA A 595 11.80 7.49 1.26
CA ALA A 595 11.27 6.32 0.58
C ALA A 595 10.23 6.73 -0.46
N ALA A 596 9.37 7.69 -0.13
CA ALA A 596 8.40 8.28 -1.06
C ALA A 596 9.10 8.89 -2.28
N GLN A 597 10.12 9.73 -2.10
CA GLN A 597 10.88 10.33 -3.20
C GLN A 597 11.59 9.27 -4.05
N LYS A 598 12.18 8.25 -3.43
CA LYS A 598 12.81 7.14 -4.15
C LYS A 598 11.80 6.32 -4.95
N ASN A 599 10.66 6.00 -4.34
CA ASN A 599 9.59 5.23 -4.97
C ASN A 599 8.95 6.03 -6.12
N LEU A 600 8.68 7.31 -5.91
CA LEU A 600 8.18 8.22 -6.95
C LEU A 600 9.21 8.44 -8.07
N GLY A 601 10.50 8.53 -7.74
CA GLY A 601 11.57 8.58 -8.74
C GLY A 601 11.59 7.34 -9.63
N LYS A 602 11.47 6.14 -9.03
CA LYS A 602 11.28 4.89 -9.79
C LYS A 602 10.00 4.90 -10.62
N LEU A 603 8.92 5.49 -10.11
CA LEU A 603 7.65 5.60 -10.83
C LEU A 603 7.80 6.47 -12.07
N LEU A 604 8.49 7.62 -11.96
CA LEU A 604 8.78 8.49 -13.10
C LEU A 604 9.64 7.77 -14.16
N GLU A 605 10.62 6.97 -13.75
CA GLU A 605 11.40 6.12 -14.66
C GLU A 605 10.56 4.98 -15.29
N ALA A 606 9.54 4.50 -14.57
CA ALA A 606 8.72 3.36 -14.96
C ALA A 606 7.39 3.73 -15.61
N ARG A 607 7.03 5.01 -15.75
CA ARG A 607 5.70 5.48 -16.18
C ARG A 607 5.24 4.88 -17.51
N GLU A 608 6.16 4.62 -18.45
CA GLU A 608 5.82 3.97 -19.73
C GLU A 608 5.73 2.43 -19.66
N LYS A 609 6.17 1.81 -18.55
CA LYS A 609 6.30 0.36 -18.40
C LYS A 609 5.20 -0.28 -17.57
N LYS A 610 4.40 0.50 -16.84
CA LYS A 610 3.40 -0.01 -15.89
C LYS A 610 2.01 0.53 -16.22
N ALA A 611 1.04 -0.39 -16.26
CA ALA A 611 -0.36 -0.10 -16.51
C ALA A 611 -1.07 0.54 -15.31
N PHE A 612 -0.71 0.12 -14.09
CA PHE A 612 -1.32 0.64 -12.86
C PHE A 612 -0.30 0.96 -11.77
N PHE A 613 -0.63 1.94 -10.94
CA PHE A 613 0.12 2.29 -9.74
C PHE A 613 -0.81 2.35 -8.54
N CYS A 614 -0.36 1.83 -7.40
CA CYS A 614 -0.96 2.09 -6.11
C CYS A 614 0.07 2.76 -5.22
N ILE A 615 -0.30 3.88 -4.63
CA ILE A 615 0.53 4.65 -3.70
C ILE A 615 -0.10 4.49 -2.32
N ASN A 616 0.21 3.39 -1.65
CA ASN A 616 -0.41 3.06 -0.38
C ASN A 616 0.11 3.98 0.74
N ASP A 617 -0.82 4.64 1.40
CA ASP A 617 -0.58 5.59 2.47
C ASP A 617 -0.99 5.03 3.86
N ASP A 618 -1.53 3.82 3.97
CA ASP A 618 -1.93 3.12 5.22
C ASP A 618 -0.75 2.68 6.15
N PHE A 619 0.36 3.42 6.15
CA PHE A 619 1.49 3.17 7.04
C PHE A 619 1.33 3.92 8.37
N PRO A 620 1.68 3.28 9.50
CA PRO A 620 1.64 3.94 10.79
C PRO A 620 2.58 5.15 10.77
N ASP A 621 2.11 6.26 11.32
CA ASP A 621 2.90 7.44 11.51
C ASP A 621 4.08 7.10 12.41
N ASN A 622 5.28 7.03 11.82
CA ASN A 622 6.48 7.04 12.62
C ASN A 622 6.55 8.45 13.23
N GLU A 623 6.48 8.60 14.55
CA GLU A 623 6.52 9.93 15.21
C GLU A 623 7.79 10.74 14.82
N GLU A 624 8.85 10.05 14.38
CA GLU A 624 10.06 10.65 13.78
C GLU A 624 9.86 11.32 12.41
N LEU A 625 8.77 11.01 11.70
CA LEU A 625 8.46 11.50 10.35
C LEU A 625 7.42 12.64 10.35
N GLN A 626 6.48 12.66 11.30
CA GLN A 626 5.50 13.74 11.41
C GLN A 626 6.09 15.04 11.97
N THR A 627 7.12 14.95 12.80
CA THR A 627 7.90 16.13 13.23
C THR A 627 8.72 16.77 12.09
N LYS A 628 8.77 16.14 10.91
CA LYS A 628 9.62 16.56 9.77
C LYS A 628 8.94 17.38 8.67
N MET A 629 7.65 17.74 8.73
CA MET A 629 7.08 18.59 7.66
C MET A 629 5.98 19.57 8.13
N PRO A 630 6.14 20.88 7.86
CA PRO A 630 5.04 21.74 7.45
C PRO A 630 5.03 21.89 5.92
N ILE A 631 3.88 21.56 5.34
CA ILE A 631 3.14 22.20 4.23
C ILE A 631 3.92 22.90 3.08
N THR A 632 3.50 22.52 1.86
CA THR A 632 3.58 23.18 0.54
C THR A 632 4.77 22.95 -0.42
N LEU A 633 4.40 22.38 -1.59
CA LEU A 633 4.86 22.66 -2.96
C LEU A 633 5.83 23.84 -3.10
N THR A 634 7.14 23.57 -3.25
CA THR A 634 7.99 24.02 -4.37
C THR A 634 9.42 23.51 -4.17
N THR A 635 10.00 22.94 -5.23
CA THR A 635 11.43 22.94 -5.58
C THR A 635 12.45 22.47 -4.53
N ILE A 636 13.08 21.30 -4.83
CA ILE A 636 14.45 20.88 -4.48
C ILE A 636 14.98 21.42 -3.13
N ALA A 637 14.96 20.61 -2.06
CA ALA A 637 15.69 20.98 -0.84
C ALA A 637 16.21 19.79 -0.01
N MET A 638 17.50 19.88 0.30
CA MET A 638 18.15 19.22 1.42
C MET A 638 17.44 19.57 2.75
N SER A 639 17.16 18.52 3.54
CA SER A 639 17.06 18.48 5.02
C SER A 639 16.54 19.71 5.78
N GLY A 640 15.36 19.58 6.38
CA GLY A 640 15.04 19.84 7.81
C GLY A 640 15.48 21.11 8.55
N LEU A 641 15.95 22.16 7.87
CA LEU A 641 16.27 23.46 8.47
C LEU A 641 15.26 24.52 7.99
N PRO A 642 14.82 25.46 8.86
CA PRO A 642 14.12 26.66 8.42
C PRO A 642 14.86 27.30 7.24
N ALA A 643 14.16 27.79 6.22
CA ALA A 643 14.78 28.24 4.96
C ALA A 643 15.95 29.23 5.16
N ILE A 644 15.88 30.05 6.22
CA ILE A 644 16.91 31.02 6.61
C ILE A 644 18.22 30.41 7.15
N LEU A 645 18.20 29.14 7.56
CA LEU A 645 19.33 28.39 8.11
C LEU A 645 19.94 27.43 7.07
N LYS A 646 19.42 27.39 5.85
CA LYS A 646 20.02 26.59 4.77
C LYS A 646 21.40 27.15 4.40
N ALA A 647 22.26 26.27 3.90
CA ALA A 647 23.59 26.66 3.44
C ALA A 647 23.46 27.65 2.28
N THR A 648 24.18 28.76 2.34
CA THR A 648 24.29 29.68 1.21
C THR A 648 25.27 29.13 0.18
N GLU A 649 25.14 29.57 -1.08
CA GLU A 649 26.09 29.17 -2.13
C GLU A 649 27.53 29.59 -1.81
N GLU A 650 27.70 30.72 -1.12
CA GLU A 650 29.01 31.20 -0.65
C GLU A 650 29.60 30.29 0.42
N ASP A 651 28.80 29.84 1.39
CA ASP A 651 29.24 28.89 2.42
C ASP A 651 29.67 27.54 1.83
N ILE A 652 28.94 27.07 0.80
CA ILE A 652 29.30 25.84 0.10
C ILE A 652 30.61 26.02 -0.67
N LYS A 653 30.82 27.17 -1.34
CA LYS A 653 32.09 27.48 -2.03
C LYS A 653 33.26 27.49 -1.04
N LEU A 654 33.07 28.08 0.14
CA LEU A 654 34.07 28.12 1.21
C LEU A 654 34.41 26.71 1.74
N LEU A 655 33.41 25.86 1.97
CA LEU A 655 33.60 24.47 2.39
C LEU A 655 34.36 23.66 1.33
N LEU A 656 34.04 23.87 0.05
CA LEU A 656 34.74 23.22 -1.06
C LEU A 656 36.19 23.70 -1.19
N SER A 657 36.44 25.01 -1.08
CA SER A 657 37.80 25.58 -1.17
C SER A 657 38.68 25.16 0.00
N ALA A 658 38.10 25.03 1.21
CA ALA A 658 38.80 24.54 2.40
C ALA A 658 39.01 23.02 2.42
N GLN A 659 38.55 22.29 1.38
CA GLN A 659 38.66 20.83 1.25
C GLN A 659 37.99 20.04 2.39
N SER A 660 36.93 20.59 3.00
CA SER A 660 36.21 19.92 4.09
C SER A 660 35.41 18.69 3.65
N HIS A 661 35.14 18.57 2.36
CA HIS A 661 34.41 17.47 1.72
C HIS A 661 35.25 16.21 1.49
N LEU A 662 36.57 16.26 1.72
CA LEU A 662 37.48 15.13 1.55
C LEU A 662 37.65 14.39 2.88
N GLY A 663 37.26 13.11 2.92
CA GLY A 663 37.52 12.23 4.06
C GLY A 663 38.83 11.46 3.92
N THR A 664 38.98 10.38 4.68
CA THR A 664 40.13 9.46 4.58
C THR A 664 39.82 8.24 3.70
N LYS A 665 40.81 7.35 3.52
CA LYS A 665 40.66 6.10 2.75
C LYS A 665 39.85 5.04 3.49
N ASN A 666 39.82 5.11 4.82
CA ASN A 666 39.10 4.19 5.69
C ASN A 666 37.84 4.88 6.21
N CYS A 667 36.80 4.09 6.47
CA CYS A 667 35.55 4.59 7.04
C CYS A 667 35.23 3.76 8.28
N ASP A 668 34.95 4.42 9.40
CA ASP A 668 34.33 3.83 10.57
C ASP A 668 32.84 3.56 10.25
N VAL A 669 32.30 2.47 10.81
CA VAL A 669 30.92 2.02 10.54
C VAL A 669 29.91 3.11 10.91
N HIS A 670 30.15 3.84 12.00
CA HIS A 670 29.23 4.89 12.45
C HIS A 670 29.33 6.17 11.59
N MET A 671 30.38 6.31 10.77
CA MET A 671 30.57 7.45 9.87
C MET A 671 30.00 7.21 8.46
N GLU A 672 29.61 5.97 8.11
CA GLU A 672 29.01 5.64 6.81
C GLU A 672 27.83 6.55 6.41
N PRO A 673 26.89 6.92 7.32
CA PRO A 673 25.78 7.80 6.96
C PRO A 673 26.22 9.20 6.51
N TYR A 674 27.40 9.67 6.90
CA TYR A 674 27.92 10.99 6.53
C TYR A 674 28.70 10.98 5.20
N VAL A 675 29.04 9.81 4.69
CA VAL A 675 29.75 9.63 3.42
C VAL A 675 28.75 9.61 2.26
N TRP A 676 29.07 10.37 1.20
CA TRP A 676 28.27 10.42 -0.03
C TRP A 676 28.69 9.37 -1.05
N LYS A 677 29.99 9.35 -1.41
CA LYS A 677 30.55 8.40 -2.38
C LYS A 677 32.05 8.23 -2.18
N ARG A 678 32.63 7.18 -2.76
CA ARG A 678 34.08 6.96 -2.80
C ARG A 678 34.65 7.39 -4.16
N ARG A 679 35.78 8.12 -4.16
CA ARG A 679 36.53 8.46 -5.39
C ARG A 679 37.37 7.26 -5.86
N ALA A 680 37.84 7.32 -7.12
CA ALA A 680 38.73 6.32 -7.70
C ALA A 680 40.03 6.14 -6.89
N ASP A 681 40.54 7.21 -6.28
CA ASP A 681 41.75 7.20 -5.44
C ASP A 681 41.56 6.53 -4.07
N GLY A 682 40.34 6.04 -3.80
CA GLY A 682 39.96 5.37 -2.56
C GLY A 682 39.54 6.31 -1.43
N VAL A 683 39.57 7.63 -1.65
CA VAL A 683 39.16 8.67 -0.68
C VAL A 683 37.63 8.80 -0.63
N HIS A 684 37.06 8.85 0.56
CA HIS A 684 35.63 9.09 0.77
C HIS A 684 35.29 10.58 0.61
N ILE A 685 34.14 10.87 -0.03
CA ILE A 685 33.58 12.22 -0.10
C ILE A 685 32.52 12.35 0.98
N ILE A 686 32.69 13.34 1.86
CA ILE A 686 31.74 13.69 2.91
C ILE A 686 30.60 14.51 2.31
N ASN A 687 29.36 14.25 2.74
CA ASN A 687 28.20 15.04 2.33
C ASN A 687 28.20 16.41 3.03
N ILE A 688 28.46 17.48 2.27
CA ILE A 688 28.53 18.86 2.76
C ILE A 688 27.18 19.33 3.33
N GLY A 689 26.06 18.85 2.78
CA GLY A 689 24.73 19.15 3.34
C GLY A 689 24.63 18.70 4.80
N LYS A 690 25.07 17.46 5.07
CA LYS A 690 25.10 16.91 6.43
C LYS A 690 26.11 17.64 7.33
N THR A 691 27.25 18.07 6.79
CA THR A 691 28.20 18.92 7.53
C THR A 691 27.52 20.21 7.99
N TRP A 692 26.81 20.90 7.09
CA TRP A 692 26.10 22.13 7.41
C TRP A 692 24.98 21.92 8.44
N GLU A 693 24.16 20.88 8.25
CA GLU A 693 23.11 20.51 9.20
C GLU A 693 23.66 20.28 10.61
N LYS A 694 24.79 19.58 10.72
CA LYS A 694 25.44 19.31 12.01
C LYS A 694 26.10 20.55 12.62
N ILE A 695 26.62 21.46 11.80
CA ILE A 695 27.11 22.77 12.28
C ILE A 695 25.96 23.58 12.88
N VAL A 696 24.81 23.63 12.20
CA VAL A 696 23.64 24.37 12.71
C VAL A 696 23.05 23.70 13.95
N LEU A 697 23.00 22.37 13.99
CA LEU A 697 22.58 21.61 15.17
C LEU A 697 23.49 21.90 16.37
N ALA A 698 24.81 21.84 16.17
CA ALA A 698 25.79 22.16 17.20
C ALA A 698 25.65 23.61 17.69
N ALA A 699 25.45 24.56 16.78
CA ALA A 699 25.23 25.96 17.13
C ALA A 699 23.97 26.14 18.00
N ARG A 700 22.87 25.42 17.73
CA ARG A 700 21.66 25.46 18.56
C ARG A 700 21.90 24.91 19.97
N ILE A 701 22.67 23.83 20.11
CA ILE A 701 23.03 23.25 21.42
C ILE A 701 23.88 24.24 22.22
N ILE A 702 24.84 24.90 21.57
CA ILE A 702 25.73 25.89 22.21
C ILE A 702 24.96 27.12 22.69
N VAL A 703 23.93 27.55 21.95
CA VAL A 703 23.10 28.71 22.31
C VAL A 703 22.15 28.38 23.45
N ALA A 704 21.74 27.12 23.61
CA ALA A 704 20.88 26.70 24.71
C ALA A 704 21.54 26.78 26.09
N ILE A 705 22.87 26.94 26.15
CA ILE A 705 23.61 27.12 27.40
C ILE A 705 23.64 28.61 27.74
N GLU A 706 22.98 28.97 28.83
CA GLU A 706 22.81 30.35 29.28
C GLU A 706 24.14 31.06 29.56
N ASN A 707 25.09 30.37 30.20
CA ASN A 707 26.43 30.89 30.46
C ASN A 707 27.44 30.33 29.44
N PRO A 708 27.96 31.14 28.50
CA PRO A 708 28.92 30.69 27.52
C PRO A 708 30.23 30.18 28.12
N ALA A 709 30.62 30.67 29.32
CA ALA A 709 31.86 30.28 29.97
C ALA A 709 31.87 28.82 30.45
N ASP A 710 30.70 28.18 30.56
CA ASP A 710 30.55 26.78 30.93
C ASP A 710 30.76 25.84 29.72
N ILE A 711 31.09 26.39 28.55
CA ILE A 711 31.41 25.63 27.34
C ILE A 711 32.93 25.54 27.24
N CYS A 712 33.46 24.33 27.09
CA CYS A 712 34.90 24.11 26.94
C CYS A 712 35.26 23.58 25.55
N VAL A 713 36.08 24.31 24.81
CA VAL A 713 36.62 23.89 23.52
C VAL A 713 38.02 23.35 23.69
N ILE A 714 38.25 22.14 23.18
CA ILE A 714 39.47 21.37 23.43
C ILE A 714 40.09 21.02 22.09
N SER A 715 41.39 21.30 21.97
CA SER A 715 42.17 20.86 20.83
C SER A 715 43.59 20.51 21.22
N ALA A 716 43.93 19.22 21.21
CA ALA A 716 45.32 18.80 21.30
C ALA A 716 46.06 18.99 19.97
N ARG A 717 45.37 18.89 18.83
CA ARG A 717 45.97 19.04 17.50
C ARG A 717 46.46 20.48 17.27
N PRO A 718 47.73 20.67 16.83
CA PRO A 718 48.27 22.00 16.55
C PRO A 718 47.40 22.84 15.60
N TYR A 719 46.88 22.20 14.55
CA TYR A 719 46.04 22.85 13.54
C TYR A 719 44.73 23.45 14.09
N GLY A 720 44.21 22.92 15.21
CA GLY A 720 42.99 23.39 15.84
C GLY A 720 43.19 24.32 17.04
N GLN A 721 44.41 24.41 17.60
CA GLN A 721 44.69 25.20 18.81
C GLN A 721 44.33 26.67 18.66
N ARG A 722 44.79 27.30 17.57
CA ARG A 722 44.48 28.71 17.28
C ARG A 722 42.99 28.92 17.03
N ALA A 723 42.35 28.01 16.29
CA ALA A 723 40.92 28.06 16.01
C ALA A 723 40.08 27.97 17.30
N ALA A 724 40.45 27.09 18.23
CA ALA A 724 39.79 26.94 19.53
C ALA A 724 39.92 28.21 20.39
N LEU A 725 41.11 28.82 20.44
CA LEU A 725 41.33 30.08 21.18
C LEU A 725 40.52 31.24 20.59
N LYS A 726 40.45 31.36 19.26
CA LYS A 726 39.66 32.40 18.59
C LYS A 726 38.16 32.16 18.74
N PHE A 727 37.71 30.91 18.66
CA PHE A 727 36.34 30.54 18.93
C PHE A 727 35.91 30.95 20.34
N ALA A 728 36.73 30.63 21.35
CA ALA A 728 36.54 31.02 22.74
C ALA A 728 36.47 32.54 22.91
N SER A 729 37.38 33.28 22.27
CA SER A 729 37.43 34.75 22.33
C SER A 729 36.15 35.42 21.80
N HIS A 730 35.54 34.86 20.74
CA HIS A 730 34.35 35.44 20.12
C HIS A 730 33.03 34.98 20.76
N THR A 731 32.98 33.75 21.25
CA THR A 731 31.75 33.18 21.84
C THR A 731 31.66 33.32 23.36
N GLY A 732 32.77 33.69 24.02
CA GLY A 732 32.87 33.71 25.49
C GLY A 732 33.07 32.34 26.12
N ALA A 733 33.30 31.30 25.31
CA ALA A 733 33.62 29.96 25.78
C ALA A 733 35.05 29.88 26.34
N GLN A 734 35.35 28.85 27.13
CA GLN A 734 36.70 28.56 27.58
C GLN A 734 37.42 27.65 26.58
N ALA A 735 38.71 27.88 26.35
CA ALA A 735 39.54 27.02 25.52
C ALA A 735 40.61 26.29 26.33
N ILE A 736 40.84 25.02 25.99
CA ILE A 736 42.01 24.23 26.37
C ILE A 736 42.75 23.91 25.08
N ALA A 737 43.77 24.72 24.78
CA ALA A 737 44.63 24.51 23.62
C ALA A 737 45.88 23.74 24.04
N GLY A 738 46.21 22.68 23.29
CA GLY A 738 47.38 21.85 23.54
C GLY A 738 47.05 20.61 24.39
N ARG A 739 48.05 20.12 25.12
CA ARG A 739 47.93 18.87 25.88
C ARG A 739 46.85 19.00 26.96
N PHE A 740 45.81 18.19 26.85
CA PHE A 740 44.78 18.07 27.89
C PHE A 740 45.38 17.43 29.14
N THR A 741 45.22 18.09 30.30
CA THR A 741 45.69 17.58 31.59
C THR A 741 44.66 16.58 32.13
N PRO A 742 45.00 15.29 32.31
CA PRO A 742 44.05 14.33 32.86
C PRO A 742 43.60 14.72 34.28
N GLY A 743 42.33 14.53 34.58
CA GLY A 743 41.71 14.92 35.84
C GLY A 743 41.15 16.34 35.84
N THR A 744 41.13 17.02 34.70
CA THR A 744 40.57 18.38 34.58
C THR A 744 39.07 18.41 34.90
N PHE A 745 38.32 17.36 34.55
CA PHE A 745 36.88 17.30 34.83
C PHE A 745 36.53 16.51 36.09
N THR A 746 37.42 15.64 36.56
CA THR A 746 37.12 14.70 37.67
C THR A 746 37.79 15.07 38.99
N ASN A 747 38.93 15.78 38.96
CA ASN A 747 39.71 16.07 40.16
C ASN A 747 39.51 17.50 40.66
N TYR A 748 38.54 17.66 41.58
CA TYR A 748 38.17 18.95 42.18
C TYR A 748 39.29 19.63 43.00
N ILE A 749 40.36 18.90 43.39
CA ILE A 749 41.46 19.46 44.19
C ILE A 749 42.41 20.32 43.32
N THR A 750 42.45 20.07 42.01
CA THR A 750 43.38 20.75 41.11
C THR A 750 42.94 22.18 40.78
N ARG A 751 43.89 23.11 40.64
CA ARG A 751 43.59 24.49 40.20
C ARG A 751 43.07 24.57 38.76
N ALA A 752 43.30 23.53 37.97
CA ALA A 752 42.84 23.42 36.59
C ALA A 752 41.45 22.79 36.48
N PHE A 753 40.80 22.47 37.61
CA PHE A 753 39.46 21.87 37.63
C PHE A 753 38.43 22.76 36.93
N LYS A 754 37.62 22.15 36.07
CA LYS A 754 36.55 22.81 35.33
C LYS A 754 35.33 21.91 35.25
N GLU A 755 34.15 22.50 35.32
CA GLU A 755 32.88 21.79 35.20
C GLU A 755 32.08 22.30 33.99
N PRO A 756 32.51 21.97 32.76
CA PRO A 756 31.78 22.41 31.59
C PRO A 756 30.47 21.64 31.44
N ARG A 757 29.43 22.33 30.98
CA ARG A 757 28.14 21.74 30.60
C ARG A 757 28.16 21.13 29.20
N LEU A 758 29.16 21.49 28.40
CA LEU A 758 29.33 21.01 27.02
C LEU A 758 30.80 21.10 26.64
N ILE A 759 31.32 20.05 26.00
CA ILE A 759 32.65 20.09 25.40
C ILE A 759 32.58 20.03 23.87
N ILE A 760 33.46 20.80 23.23
CA ILE A 760 33.66 20.79 21.77
C ILE A 760 35.07 20.31 21.49
N VAL A 761 35.20 19.24 20.72
CA VAL A 761 36.45 18.51 20.51
C VAL A 761 36.86 18.56 19.03
N THR A 762 38.16 18.77 18.76
CA THR A 762 38.67 18.82 17.38
C THR A 762 38.84 17.49 16.70
N ASP A 763 39.31 16.48 17.41
CA ASP A 763 39.46 15.15 16.85
C ASP A 763 39.27 14.12 17.96
N PRO A 764 38.24 13.28 17.87
CA PRO A 764 37.99 12.22 18.85
C PRO A 764 39.17 11.29 19.08
N LEU A 765 40.04 11.11 18.08
CA LEU A 765 41.18 10.22 18.19
C LEU A 765 42.26 10.79 19.12
N THR A 766 42.66 12.05 18.90
CA THR A 766 43.71 12.70 19.72
C THR A 766 43.19 13.16 21.07
N ASP A 767 41.93 13.61 21.13
CA ASP A 767 41.32 14.21 22.32
C ASP A 767 40.52 13.19 23.16
N HIS A 768 40.76 11.90 22.96
CA HIS A 768 40.05 10.80 23.63
C HIS A 768 40.06 10.87 25.16
N GLN A 769 41.09 11.49 25.75
CA GLN A 769 41.17 11.65 27.20
C GLN A 769 40.07 12.58 27.73
N ALA A 770 39.81 13.69 27.05
CA ALA A 770 38.73 14.60 27.41
C ALA A 770 37.35 13.95 27.23
N ILE A 771 37.18 13.17 26.17
CA ILE A 771 35.93 12.43 25.90
C ILE A 771 35.66 11.37 26.99
N LYS A 772 36.69 10.63 27.41
CA LYS A 772 36.57 9.66 28.51
C LYS A 772 36.19 10.33 29.82
N GLU A 773 36.85 11.44 30.16
CA GLU A 773 36.52 12.17 31.39
C GLU A 773 35.12 12.79 31.35
N ALA A 774 34.66 13.26 30.18
CA ALA A 774 33.30 13.72 29.99
C ALA A 774 32.26 12.62 30.29
N SER A 775 32.55 11.37 29.92
CA SER A 775 31.67 10.23 30.21
C SER A 775 31.57 9.90 31.71
N TYR A 776 32.57 10.24 32.52
CA TYR A 776 32.51 10.03 33.98
C TYR A 776 31.64 11.08 34.69
N VAL A 777 31.47 12.26 34.08
CA VAL A 777 30.80 13.43 34.67
C VAL A 777 29.49 13.76 33.91
N ASN A 778 29.07 12.92 32.96
CA ASN A 778 27.86 13.08 32.13
C ASN A 778 27.83 14.39 31.32
N ILE A 779 28.97 14.78 30.77
CA ILE A 779 29.09 16.00 29.96
C ILE A 779 28.86 15.65 28.48
N PRO A 780 27.92 16.31 27.77
CA PRO A 780 27.70 16.08 26.35
C PRO A 780 28.89 16.53 25.50
N VAL A 781 29.14 15.77 24.42
CA VAL A 781 30.32 15.96 23.55
C VAL A 781 29.90 16.25 22.11
N ILE A 782 30.34 17.40 21.60
CA ILE A 782 30.30 17.73 20.16
C ILE A 782 31.72 17.54 19.62
N ALA A 783 31.89 16.81 18.53
CA ALA A 783 33.21 16.60 17.94
C ALA A 783 33.24 16.79 16.42
N PHE A 784 34.34 17.35 15.93
CA PHE A 784 34.68 17.31 14.50
C PHE A 784 35.22 15.91 14.16
N ALA A 785 34.51 15.20 13.29
CA ALA A 785 34.79 13.81 12.96
C ALA A 785 35.14 13.67 11.47
N ASP A 786 36.27 13.04 11.19
CA ASP A 786 36.60 12.57 9.85
C ASP A 786 36.08 11.14 9.67
N THR A 787 36.15 10.59 8.46
CA THR A 787 35.56 9.28 8.15
C THR A 787 36.16 8.13 8.97
N GLU A 788 37.39 8.27 9.49
CA GLU A 788 38.03 7.29 10.37
C GLU A 788 37.90 7.58 11.87
N SER A 789 37.28 8.70 12.25
CA SER A 789 37.22 9.12 13.65
C SER A 789 36.26 8.22 14.45
N PRO A 790 36.68 7.70 15.63
CA PRO A 790 35.80 6.89 16.47
C PRO A 790 34.74 7.76 17.14
N LEU A 791 33.46 7.39 17.01
CA LEU A 791 32.33 8.12 17.61
C LEU A 791 31.92 7.59 19.00
N ARG A 792 32.84 6.98 19.74
CA ARG A 792 32.55 6.45 21.08
C ARG A 792 32.42 7.62 22.06
N TYR A 793 31.28 7.70 22.74
CA TYR A 793 30.95 8.79 23.68
C TYR A 793 30.90 10.19 23.03
N VAL A 794 30.58 10.26 21.73
CA VAL A 794 30.33 11.50 21.00
C VAL A 794 28.84 11.58 20.68
N ASP A 795 28.16 12.61 21.18
CA ASP A 795 26.71 12.76 20.98
C ASP A 795 26.39 13.42 19.64
N VAL A 796 27.18 14.43 19.26
CA VAL A 796 27.02 15.13 17.97
C VAL A 796 28.34 15.15 17.22
N ALA A 797 28.40 14.34 16.16
CA ALA A 797 29.48 14.36 15.20
C ALA A 797 29.21 15.39 14.10
N ILE A 798 30.15 16.32 13.90
CA ILE A 798 30.18 17.24 12.75
C ILE A 798 31.15 16.64 11.72
N PRO A 799 30.67 16.11 10.59
CA PRO A 799 31.53 15.44 9.63
C PRO A 799 32.36 16.48 8.87
N THR A 800 33.67 16.48 9.07
CA THR A 800 34.59 17.41 8.41
C THR A 800 36.00 16.82 8.34
N ASN A 801 36.77 17.22 7.34
CA ASN A 801 38.18 16.87 7.26
C ASN A 801 38.95 17.50 8.44
N ASN A 802 39.46 16.68 9.36
CA ASN A 802 40.20 17.12 10.55
C ASN A 802 41.73 16.97 10.41
N ARG A 803 42.24 16.80 9.17
CA ARG A 803 43.67 16.75 8.85
C ARG A 803 44.19 18.05 8.24
N SER A 804 43.34 18.81 7.56
CA SER A 804 43.70 20.05 6.87
C SER A 804 43.63 21.27 7.79
N LYS A 805 44.66 22.15 7.73
CA LYS A 805 44.69 23.42 8.47
C LYS A 805 43.53 24.37 8.10
N HIS A 806 43.11 24.33 6.83
CA HIS A 806 42.03 25.18 6.33
C HIS A 806 40.64 24.65 6.70
N SER A 807 40.45 23.33 6.68
CA SER A 807 39.14 22.73 6.99
C SER A 807 38.74 22.93 8.46
N ILE A 808 39.67 22.71 9.41
CA ILE A 808 39.40 22.88 10.85
C ILE A 808 39.11 24.33 11.19
N GLY A 809 39.95 25.26 10.72
CA GLY A 809 39.74 26.69 10.99
C GLY A 809 38.43 27.20 10.40
N LEU A 810 38.07 26.74 9.19
CA LEU A 810 36.80 27.09 8.56
C LEU A 810 35.60 26.51 9.32
N ALA A 811 35.68 25.27 9.81
CA ALA A 811 34.60 24.65 10.59
C ALA A 811 34.34 25.41 11.90
N TYR A 812 35.39 25.80 12.63
CA TYR A 812 35.26 26.65 13.82
C TYR A 812 34.73 28.05 13.51
N TRP A 813 35.17 28.65 12.41
CA TRP A 813 34.70 29.98 11.99
C TRP A 813 33.20 29.96 11.66
N LEU A 814 32.75 28.97 10.88
CA LEU A 814 31.33 28.80 10.56
C LEU A 814 30.49 28.55 11.81
N LEU A 815 30.99 27.71 12.72
CA LEU A 815 30.31 27.40 13.98
C LEU A 815 30.21 28.63 14.89
N ALA A 816 31.29 29.43 15.02
CA ALA A 816 31.26 30.71 15.76
C ALA A 816 30.26 31.69 15.16
N ARG A 817 30.29 31.85 13.83
CA ARG A 817 29.40 32.74 13.09
C ARG A 817 27.94 32.39 13.31
N GLU A 818 27.58 31.10 13.21
CA GLU A 818 26.20 30.66 13.42
C GLU A 818 25.74 30.81 14.87
N VAL A 819 26.62 30.56 15.86
CA VAL A 819 26.33 30.82 17.28
C VAL A 819 26.04 32.31 17.53
N LEU A 820 26.86 33.20 16.98
CA LEU A 820 26.69 34.65 17.13
C LEU A 820 25.43 35.18 16.43
N ARG A 821 25.09 34.60 15.27
CA ARG A 821 23.83 34.88 14.56
C ARG A 821 22.61 34.44 15.36
N LEU A 822 22.65 33.26 15.99
CA LEU A 822 21.56 32.75 16.82
C LEU A 822 21.41 33.49 18.14
N ARG A 823 22.52 34.00 18.72
CA ARG A 823 22.49 34.90 19.89
C ARG A 823 22.02 36.33 19.56
N GLY A 824 21.79 36.65 18.29
CA GLY A 824 21.31 37.96 17.85
C GLY A 824 22.36 39.08 17.86
N THR A 825 23.63 38.76 18.11
CA THR A 825 24.74 39.75 18.11
C THR A 825 25.13 40.19 16.70
N ILE A 826 24.92 39.33 15.70
CA ILE A 826 25.27 39.57 14.30
C ILE A 826 24.02 39.32 13.45
N SER A 827 23.72 40.23 12.52
CA SER A 827 22.64 40.05 11.55
C SER A 827 23.03 39.04 10.45
N ARG A 828 22.06 38.30 9.91
CA ARG A 828 22.31 37.34 8.82
C ARG A 828 22.54 38.00 7.45
N SER A 829 22.06 39.23 7.28
CA SER A 829 22.16 39.99 6.02
C SER A 829 23.51 40.64 5.81
N ALA A 830 24.27 40.91 6.87
CA ALA A 830 25.62 41.44 6.79
C ALA A 830 26.65 40.29 6.78
N PRO A 831 27.73 40.40 5.99
CA PRO A 831 28.89 39.52 6.13
C PRO A 831 29.51 39.72 7.52
N TRP A 832 30.18 38.67 8.03
CA TRP A 832 30.89 38.80 9.30
C TRP A 832 32.24 39.48 9.06
N ASP A 833 32.51 40.59 9.78
CA ASP A 833 33.72 41.41 9.61
C ASP A 833 35.04 40.65 9.85
N ILE A 834 34.99 39.52 10.54
CA ILE A 834 36.17 38.72 10.87
C ILE A 834 36.45 37.72 9.76
N MET A 835 37.62 37.86 9.15
CA MET A 835 38.10 36.96 8.10
C MET A 835 38.40 35.55 8.62
N VAL A 836 38.15 34.53 7.78
CA VAL A 836 38.35 33.10 8.10
C VAL A 836 39.81 32.80 8.45
N ASP A 837 40.76 33.47 7.79
CA ASP A 837 42.20 33.26 7.95
C ASP A 837 42.70 33.50 9.38
N MET A 838 41.94 34.26 10.18
CA MET A 838 42.27 34.47 11.60
C MET A 838 42.19 33.18 12.41
N PHE A 839 41.39 32.20 11.97
CA PHE A 839 41.21 30.90 12.60
C PHE A 839 42.19 29.83 12.08
N PHE A 840 42.92 30.09 10.99
CA PHE A 840 43.90 29.14 10.48
C PHE A 840 45.15 29.09 11.35
N TYR A 841 45.63 27.86 11.55
CA TYR A 841 46.95 27.63 12.12
C TYR A 841 48.03 28.20 11.19
N ARG A 842 49.00 28.89 11.77
CA ARG A 842 50.21 29.36 11.08
C ARG A 842 51.38 28.59 11.62
N ASP A 843 52.16 28.02 10.72
CA ASP A 843 53.40 27.36 11.06
C ASP A 843 54.39 28.42 11.60
N PRO A 844 55.08 28.18 12.73
CA PRO A 844 55.96 29.17 13.35
C PRO A 844 57.16 29.55 12.47
N GLU A 845 57.59 28.66 11.56
CA GLU A 845 58.63 28.93 10.56
C GLU A 845 58.12 29.87 9.45
N GLU A 846 56.94 29.59 8.87
CA GLU A 846 56.29 30.47 7.88
C GLU A 846 56.01 31.86 8.48
N LYS A 847 55.62 31.92 9.75
CA LYS A 847 55.39 33.19 10.46
C LYS A 847 56.68 33.99 10.62
N ALA A 848 57.80 33.34 10.96
CA ALA A 848 59.10 34.01 11.07
C ALA A 848 59.59 34.50 9.70
N GLU A 849 59.34 33.75 8.63
CA GLU A 849 59.64 34.16 7.25
C GLU A 849 58.76 35.32 6.77
N GLU A 850 57.45 35.29 7.03
CA GLU A 850 56.51 36.36 6.69
C GLU A 850 56.74 37.62 7.53
N GLU A 851 57.04 37.51 8.83
CA GLU A 851 57.37 38.64 9.68
C GLU A 851 58.75 39.22 9.33
N ALA A 852 59.71 38.37 8.94
CA ALA A 852 60.99 38.83 8.38
C ALA A 852 60.80 39.51 7.01
N ALA A 853 59.90 39.00 6.16
CA ALA A 853 59.57 39.61 4.88
C ALA A 853 58.77 40.91 5.03
N ALA A 854 57.84 40.98 5.99
CA ALA A 854 57.10 42.19 6.32
C ALA A 854 58.01 43.25 6.98
N ALA A 855 58.92 42.84 7.87
CA ALA A 855 59.94 43.72 8.43
C ALA A 855 60.99 44.14 7.38
N ALA A 856 61.29 43.28 6.40
CA ALA A 856 62.13 43.64 5.25
C ALA A 856 61.40 44.59 4.29
N ALA A 857 60.07 44.45 4.14
CA ALA A 857 59.24 45.36 3.38
C ALA A 857 59.09 46.72 4.09
N GLU A 858 58.87 46.75 5.41
CA GLU A 858 58.88 47.98 6.21
C GLU A 858 60.26 48.65 6.19
N LYS A 859 61.36 47.88 6.31
CA LYS A 859 62.73 48.41 6.15
C LYS A 859 63.03 48.85 4.73
N ALA A 860 62.40 48.27 3.71
CA ALA A 860 62.50 48.72 2.32
C ALA A 860 61.69 50.01 2.07
N VAL A 861 60.61 50.23 2.83
CA VAL A 861 59.82 51.47 2.81
C VAL A 861 60.51 52.58 3.62
N GLU A 862 61.14 52.27 4.76
CA GLU A 862 62.01 53.22 5.48
C GLU A 862 63.33 53.50 4.72
N GLY A 863 63.82 52.54 3.94
CA GLY A 863 65.02 52.66 3.11
C GLY A 863 64.88 53.57 1.89
N THR A 864 63.68 54.10 1.61
CA THR A 864 63.43 55.06 0.52
C THR A 864 63.55 56.53 0.91
N TRP A 865 64.02 56.88 2.11
CA TRP A 865 64.28 58.28 2.46
C TRP A 865 65.72 58.53 2.97
N ALA A 866 66.62 58.82 2.02
CA ALA A 866 67.89 59.51 2.25
C ALA A 866 67.90 60.86 1.48
N PRO A 867 68.59 61.89 1.98
CA PRO A 867 68.12 63.28 1.93
C PRO A 867 68.64 64.08 0.72
N GLY A 868 67.81 65.00 0.22
CA GLY A 868 68.19 66.01 -0.77
C GLY A 868 67.24 67.22 -0.76
N GLU A 869 67.67 68.28 -0.07
CA GLU A 869 67.32 69.70 -0.24
C GLU A 869 65.85 70.17 -0.12
N ALA A 870 65.52 70.74 1.04
CA ALA A 870 65.16 72.16 1.26
C ALA A 870 64.14 72.33 2.41
N ALA A 871 64.60 72.90 3.53
CA ALA A 871 63.78 73.54 4.58
C ALA A 871 63.27 74.91 4.07
N PRO A 872 62.27 75.61 4.69
CA PRO A 872 61.94 75.70 6.13
C PRO A 872 60.41 75.56 6.43
N THR A 873 59.87 75.43 7.64
CA THR A 873 59.98 76.25 8.88
C THR A 873 59.26 75.52 10.05
N GLU A 874 59.88 75.51 11.26
CA GLU A 874 59.31 75.77 12.61
C GLU A 874 58.05 74.99 13.12
N TRP A 875 57.99 74.31 14.29
CA TRP A 875 58.51 74.58 15.64
C TRP A 875 58.65 73.29 16.52
N THR A 876 59.77 73.24 17.27
CA THR A 876 60.14 72.68 18.61
C THR A 876 59.09 71.95 19.49
N GLY A 877 59.40 70.99 20.38
CA GLY A 877 60.67 70.51 20.98
C GLY A 877 60.46 69.20 21.81
N ASP A 878 61.50 68.37 21.99
CA ASP A 878 62.32 68.20 23.22
C ASP A 878 61.63 67.32 24.32
N VAL A 879 62.17 66.27 24.97
CA VAL A 879 63.53 65.70 25.24
C VAL A 879 63.40 64.19 25.63
N ALA A 880 64.46 63.40 25.36
CA ALA A 880 64.73 61.99 25.77
C ALA A 880 65.02 61.81 27.31
N PRO A 881 65.51 60.68 27.93
CA PRO A 881 66.49 59.62 27.51
C PRO A 881 66.07 58.13 27.81
N VAL A 882 66.50 57.03 27.15
CA VAL A 882 67.82 56.31 27.05
C VAL A 882 68.21 55.55 28.36
N PRO A 883 68.85 54.34 28.40
CA PRO A 883 68.84 53.13 27.52
C PRO A 883 69.16 51.75 28.21
N ALA A 884 69.43 50.71 27.38
CA ALA A 884 70.45 49.63 27.53
C ALA A 884 70.18 48.46 28.53
N ALA A 885 70.68 47.22 28.41
CA ALA A 885 71.58 46.47 27.51
C ALA A 885 71.42 44.95 27.85
N ALA A 886 71.38 44.03 26.88
CA ALA A 886 72.45 43.11 26.41
C ALA A 886 72.97 42.03 27.42
N GLY A 887 73.07 40.76 26.97
CA GLY A 887 73.95 39.75 27.59
C GLY A 887 73.52 38.26 27.60
N ASP A 888 73.47 37.57 26.45
CA ASP A 888 74.39 36.48 26.02
C ASP A 888 74.84 35.27 26.93
N TRP A 889 74.67 34.05 26.35
CA TRP A 889 75.32 32.70 26.46
C TRP A 889 75.46 31.89 27.78
N ALA A 890 75.03 30.60 27.76
CA ALA A 890 75.92 29.41 27.67
C ALA A 890 75.29 28.08 28.20
N ASP A 891 75.56 27.03 27.42
CA ASP A 891 75.64 25.56 27.63
C ASP A 891 74.97 24.75 28.77
N SER A 892 74.43 23.63 28.29
CA SER A 892 74.11 22.30 28.85
C SER A 892 74.49 21.94 30.29
N THR A 893 73.57 21.25 30.99
CA THR A 893 73.75 19.87 31.49
C THR A 893 72.43 19.29 32.04
N ALA A 894 72.34 17.97 31.99
CA ALA A 894 71.15 17.15 32.23
C ALA A 894 70.89 16.83 33.71
N ALA A 895 69.68 16.29 33.95
CA ALA A 895 69.25 15.50 35.12
C ALA A 895 69.02 16.32 36.41
N THR A 896 67.99 16.10 37.23
CA THR A 896 67.18 14.92 37.52
C THR A 896 65.91 15.35 38.27
N ALA A 897 64.96 14.42 38.37
CA ALA A 897 63.65 14.55 38.97
C ALA A 897 63.64 14.98 40.47
N ASP A 898 62.52 15.59 40.87
CA ASP A 898 61.50 15.01 41.77
C ASP A 898 61.12 15.77 43.07
N TRP A 899 59.84 15.62 43.41
CA TRP A 899 59.12 15.85 44.70
C TRP A 899 58.88 17.28 45.26
N SER A 900 57.59 17.68 45.23
CA SER A 900 56.69 18.03 46.36
C SER A 900 57.26 18.78 47.59
N VAL A 901 56.60 19.67 48.34
CA VAL A 901 55.22 20.14 48.53
C VAL A 901 55.30 21.20 49.66
N GLU A 902 54.32 22.11 49.70
CA GLU A 902 53.84 22.94 50.84
C GLU A 902 54.75 23.95 51.56
N THR A 903 54.20 25.17 51.71
CA THR A 903 53.95 25.75 53.04
C THR A 903 52.67 26.60 53.01
N THR A 904 51.63 26.08 53.68
CA THR A 904 50.81 26.73 54.72
C THR A 904 50.74 28.27 54.79
N ALA A 905 49.52 28.82 54.83
CA ALA A 905 48.97 29.50 56.01
C ALA A 905 47.56 30.05 55.73
N GLN A 906 46.67 29.78 56.68
CA GLN A 906 45.27 30.18 56.76
C GLN A 906 45.13 31.38 57.71
N ASP A 907 43.93 31.98 57.72
CA ASP A 907 43.38 33.01 58.64
C ASP A 907 43.65 34.49 58.28
N SER A 908 42.70 35.43 58.31
CA SER A 908 41.39 35.48 58.97
C SER A 908 40.52 36.68 58.51
N TRP A 909 39.21 36.42 58.38
CA TRP A 909 38.05 37.20 58.86
C TRP A 909 37.43 38.41 58.13
N SER A 910 36.08 38.30 58.01
CA SER A 910 35.00 39.31 57.86
C SER A 910 34.92 40.12 56.56
N ALA A 911 33.76 40.34 55.93
CA ALA A 911 32.36 40.31 56.37
C ALA A 911 31.45 39.62 55.34
#